data_AF-A0A920AET8-F1
#
_entry.id   AF-A0A920AET8-F1
#
_cell.length_a   1.000
_cell.length_b   1.000
_cell.length_c   1.000
_cell.angle_alpha   90.00
_cell.angle_beta   90.00
_cell.angle_gamma   90.00
#
_symmetry.space_group_name_H-M   'P 1'
#
loop_
_entity.id
_entity.type
_entity.pdbx_description
1 polymer ?
#
loop_
_entity_poly.entity_id
_entity_poly.type
_entity_poly.pdbx_seq_one_letter_code
_entity_poly.pdbx_strand_id
1 'polypeptide(L)'
;MQQDFWNREHVWVKSQGGFNGDETYGALGAYSDAHNLKPCDASINTARGTKDFDNGGTQNSEAIGCYSTSNTWEPRDAVKGDVARIIFYMATRYMGDPGEPSLNVVDYINNSSDPLMGKLSTLLEWNEQDPVDAFERRRNQVIFNWQQNRNPFIDYPELANLIWAGAELNPLVFTSVELQSNTPSETESQEVYAHIFSNVNTPVQSVTLTWGTSWADIYDGASENIIQMTEGNVGWAATIPALPEGTDVKYKITASANGLENTFYGNYVVALNPFEGTITSIQDVQGPGDYSPYEDQTISTKGVVTAVLGDDFYMQDGEGPRSGIYIYTSPVIPSIGDSVIVTGEVSEFQWQDPTPEKMTELAYPDQVYILNSNNPIPNPIDITTGGLANEDYEGMLVRVTDVTATYATFNFDDYGQWRVDDGTGECNIHNTQEGYEYPAEIGEYISSITGVSTYLFGEWKISLRMEDDVEAGSDQSGPSIIETTVLSETSIALFFNENVEQSSAENPNNYSINNGIVVESASRHPFQWSRVNLTTSTHAGGDYQVTVSNVMDELGNPNSGAQGYYNILGLNENLNPQLTLFPNPSNGTLFIGGLEKNKTIEIVDLLGKTEYKNTVSEEKLELDLKLNSGIYFVKYMGYKSPFIIK
;
A
#
# COMPACT_ATOMS: atom_id res chain seq x y z
N MET A 1 38.99 -7.23 10.93
CA MET A 1 37.69 -6.82 10.35
C MET A 1 38.02 -5.98 9.14
N GLN A 2 37.31 -6.18 8.03
CA GLN A 2 37.51 -5.40 6.80
C GLN A 2 37.32 -3.91 7.16
N GLN A 3 38.26 -3.04 6.81
CA GLN A 3 38.26 -1.65 7.30
C GLN A 3 37.29 -0.74 6.53
N ASP A 4 36.95 -1.07 5.28
CA ASP A 4 36.17 -0.21 4.40
C ASP A 4 34.76 -0.77 4.15
N PHE A 5 33.84 -0.58 5.10
CA PHE A 5 32.41 -0.81 4.86
C PHE A 5 31.53 0.06 5.77
N TRP A 6 30.29 0.29 5.34
CA TRP A 6 29.30 1.06 6.09
C TRP A 6 28.70 0.25 7.24
N ASN A 7 28.58 0.86 8.41
CA ASN A 7 27.85 0.32 9.54
C ASN A 7 26.74 1.26 10.03
N ARG A 8 25.84 0.71 10.86
CA ARG A 8 24.81 1.49 11.54
C ARG A 8 25.38 1.99 12.85
N GLU A 9 25.51 3.31 12.93
CA GLU A 9 25.87 3.99 14.15
C GLU A 9 24.63 4.29 15.00
N HIS A 10 24.72 3.95 16.28
CA HIS A 10 23.74 4.32 17.30
C HIS A 10 24.25 5.60 17.97
N VAL A 11 23.63 6.74 17.65
CA VAL A 11 24.10 8.06 18.13
C VAL A 11 24.07 8.12 19.65
N TRP A 12 22.97 7.70 20.28
CA TRP A 12 22.99 7.24 21.67
C TRP A 12 23.54 5.82 21.75
N VAL A 13 24.69 5.68 22.40
CA VAL A 13 25.45 4.41 22.44
C VAL A 13 24.65 3.31 23.13
N LYS A 14 24.47 2.17 22.46
CA LYS A 14 23.68 1.03 22.96
C LYS A 14 24.10 0.54 24.33
N SER A 15 25.41 0.42 24.58
CA SER A 15 25.97 -0.08 25.85
C SER A 15 25.80 0.89 27.01
N GLN A 16 25.59 2.18 26.75
CA GLN A 16 25.21 3.13 27.79
C GLN A 16 23.69 3.08 28.00
N GLY A 17 22.90 2.87 26.95
CA GLY A 17 21.43 2.83 27.04
C GLY A 17 20.80 1.50 27.51
N GLY A 18 21.56 0.41 27.63
CA GLY A 18 21.04 -0.90 28.07
C GLY A 18 20.19 -1.63 27.01
N PHE A 19 20.34 -1.24 25.74
CA PHE A 19 19.61 -1.80 24.61
C PHE A 19 20.54 -2.47 23.59
N ASN A 20 21.64 -3.11 24.03
CA ASN A 20 22.31 -4.07 23.15
C ASN A 20 21.37 -5.26 22.88
N GLY A 21 21.47 -5.88 21.70
CA GLY A 21 20.49 -6.88 21.22
C GLY A 21 20.25 -8.09 22.13
N ASP A 22 21.14 -8.36 23.08
CA ASP A 22 21.06 -9.42 24.10
C ASP A 22 20.73 -8.91 25.52
N GLU A 23 20.58 -7.59 25.70
CA GLU A 23 20.26 -6.94 26.98
C GLU A 23 18.74 -6.71 27.17
N THR A 24 18.37 -6.24 28.35
CA THR A 24 16.98 -6.04 28.82
C THR A 24 16.07 -5.33 27.80
N TYR A 25 16.62 -4.40 27.02
CA TYR A 25 15.88 -3.61 26.04
C TYR A 25 16.30 -3.89 24.58
N GLY A 26 17.08 -4.94 24.33
CA GLY A 26 17.70 -5.23 23.02
C GLY A 26 16.73 -5.56 21.88
N ALA A 27 15.53 -6.05 22.20
CA ALA A 27 14.46 -6.32 21.25
C ALA A 27 13.37 -5.23 21.24
N LEU A 28 13.60 -4.10 21.92
CA LEU A 28 12.61 -3.05 22.13
C LEU A 28 12.97 -1.79 21.34
N GLY A 29 12.00 -0.88 21.21
CA GLY A 29 12.01 0.22 20.24
C GLY A 29 13.30 1.04 20.17
N ALA A 30 13.99 1.27 21.29
CA ALA A 30 15.21 2.10 21.33
C ALA A 30 16.38 1.57 20.49
N TYR A 31 16.51 0.24 20.32
CA TYR A 31 17.56 -0.35 19.50
C TYR A 31 17.30 -0.12 18.00
N SER A 32 16.05 -0.19 17.58
CA SER A 32 15.63 -0.09 16.18
C SER A 32 15.12 1.30 15.78
N ASP A 33 15.11 2.26 16.70
CA ASP A 33 14.62 3.61 16.44
C ASP A 33 15.50 4.27 15.37
N ALA A 34 14.95 4.48 14.17
CA ALA A 34 15.69 5.03 13.06
C ALA A 34 16.09 6.47 13.29
N HIS A 35 15.44 7.23 14.20
CA HIS A 35 15.93 8.56 14.59
C HIS A 35 17.32 8.49 15.20
N ASN A 36 17.63 7.41 15.94
CA ASN A 36 18.93 7.17 16.58
C ASN A 36 20.00 6.54 15.66
N LEU A 37 19.61 6.10 14.45
CA LEU A 37 20.49 5.36 13.54
C LEU A 37 21.04 6.25 12.42
N LYS A 38 22.37 6.26 12.25
CA LYS A 38 23.06 6.96 11.16
C LYS A 38 24.02 5.99 10.42
N PRO A 39 24.17 6.09 9.09
CA PRO A 39 25.24 5.38 8.39
C PRO A 39 26.58 5.98 8.81
N CYS A 40 27.55 5.14 9.17
CA CYS A 40 28.89 5.56 9.55
C CYS A 40 29.92 4.60 8.98
N ASP A 41 31.12 5.09 8.69
CA ASP A 41 32.25 4.21 8.37
C ASP A 41 32.56 3.31 9.59
N ALA A 42 32.77 2.02 9.35
CA ALA A 42 32.98 1.06 10.43
C ALA A 42 34.22 1.35 11.29
N SER A 43 35.28 1.88 10.68
CA SER A 43 36.50 2.29 11.37
C SER A 43 36.22 3.50 12.27
N ILE A 44 35.43 4.47 11.78
CA ILE A 44 35.11 5.71 12.49
C ILE A 44 34.15 5.44 13.64
N ASN A 45 33.16 4.57 13.43
CA ASN A 45 32.30 4.09 14.51
C ASN A 45 33.12 3.39 15.60
N THR A 46 34.04 2.50 15.20
CA THR A 46 34.96 1.86 16.16
C THR A 46 35.83 2.89 16.90
N ALA A 47 36.31 3.92 16.20
CA ALA A 47 37.11 4.99 16.77
C ALA A 47 36.31 5.87 17.74
N ARG A 48 35.02 6.13 17.48
CA ARG A 48 34.12 6.78 18.44
C ARG A 48 33.95 5.88 19.67
N GLY A 49 33.54 4.64 19.47
CA GLY A 49 33.27 3.69 20.55
C GLY A 49 32.15 4.19 21.45
N THR A 50 32.39 4.21 22.77
CA THR A 50 31.41 4.65 23.78
C THR A 50 31.67 6.06 24.27
N LYS A 51 32.37 6.90 23.49
CA LYS A 51 32.69 8.27 23.90
C LYS A 51 31.43 9.14 23.88
N ASP A 52 31.34 9.97 24.89
CA ASP A 52 30.35 11.05 25.00
C ASP A 52 30.64 12.14 23.97
N PHE A 53 29.62 12.93 23.65
CA PHE A 53 29.74 14.03 22.71
C PHE A 53 30.15 15.32 23.44
N ASP A 54 31.31 15.84 23.09
CA ASP A 54 31.84 17.13 23.54
C ASP A 54 32.94 17.55 22.56
N ASN A 55 33.48 18.76 22.71
CA ASN A 55 34.67 19.18 21.99
C ASN A 55 35.81 18.17 22.18
N GLY A 56 36.53 17.92 21.09
CA GLY A 56 37.59 16.94 21.00
C GLY A 56 38.94 17.57 21.31
N GLY A 57 40.00 16.81 21.06
CA GLY A 57 41.37 17.31 21.17
C GLY A 57 42.13 17.06 19.87
N THR A 58 42.46 15.80 19.62
CA THR A 58 43.28 15.42 18.47
C THR A 58 42.38 15.06 17.30
N GLN A 59 42.70 15.59 16.12
CA GLN A 59 42.00 15.26 14.90
C GLN A 59 42.13 13.77 14.57
N ASN A 60 41.03 13.15 14.14
CA ASN A 60 41.07 11.80 13.61
C ASN A 60 41.82 11.78 12.26
N SER A 61 42.64 10.75 12.04
CA SER A 61 43.48 10.65 10.82
C SER A 61 42.70 10.33 9.56
N GLU A 62 41.51 9.72 9.70
CA GLU A 62 40.67 9.27 8.60
C GLU A 62 39.45 10.18 8.43
N ALA A 63 38.70 10.43 9.51
CA ALA A 63 37.60 11.39 9.52
C ALA A 63 38.10 12.83 9.77
N ILE A 64 38.58 13.48 8.71
CA ILE A 64 38.99 14.89 8.76
C ILE A 64 37.83 15.77 9.24
N GLY A 65 38.12 16.67 10.19
CA GLY A 65 37.13 17.52 10.85
C GLY A 65 36.43 16.86 12.05
N CYS A 66 36.67 15.58 12.33
CA CYS A 66 36.32 14.97 13.62
C CYS A 66 37.52 15.04 14.57
N TYR A 67 37.26 15.36 15.83
CA TYR A 67 38.27 15.42 16.88
C TYR A 67 37.88 14.48 18.03
N SER A 68 38.86 13.99 18.79
CA SER A 68 38.57 13.14 19.94
C SER A 68 39.57 13.31 21.07
N THR A 69 39.12 13.01 22.27
CA THR A 69 39.98 12.76 23.45
C THR A 69 39.89 11.27 23.81
N SER A 70 40.39 10.87 24.99
CA SER A 70 40.17 9.50 25.47
C SER A 70 38.69 9.20 25.72
N ASN A 71 37.88 10.22 26.06
CA ASN A 71 36.51 10.04 26.56
C ASN A 71 35.46 10.84 25.77
N THR A 72 35.87 11.73 24.87
CA THR A 72 34.97 12.60 24.09
C THR A 72 35.16 12.47 22.59
N TRP A 73 34.07 12.62 21.85
CA TRP A 73 34.06 12.68 20.39
C TRP A 73 33.38 13.96 19.91
N GLU A 74 34.08 14.70 19.06
CA GLU A 74 33.58 15.88 18.36
C GLU A 74 33.40 15.51 16.88
N PRO A 75 32.15 15.50 16.38
CA PRO A 75 31.90 15.28 14.97
C PRO A 75 32.23 16.55 14.16
N ARG A 76 32.21 16.43 12.82
CA ARG A 76 32.34 17.58 11.91
C ARG A 76 31.27 18.64 12.20
N ASP A 77 31.62 19.90 11.98
CA ASP A 77 30.71 21.04 12.24
C ASP A 77 29.33 20.90 11.60
N ALA A 78 29.26 20.35 10.39
CA ALA A 78 28.04 20.18 9.62
C ALA A 78 27.06 19.09 10.11
N VAL A 79 27.37 18.40 11.23
CA VAL A 79 26.46 17.39 11.82
C VAL A 79 26.39 17.51 13.35
N LYS A 80 26.94 18.60 13.92
CA LYS A 80 26.95 18.81 15.37
C LYS A 80 25.51 18.97 15.90
N GLY A 81 24.67 19.67 15.15
CA GLY A 81 23.26 19.90 15.45
C GLY A 81 22.43 18.62 15.31
N ASP A 82 22.64 17.85 14.24
CA ASP A 82 22.03 16.53 14.05
C ASP A 82 22.21 15.65 15.29
N VAL A 83 23.47 15.55 15.74
CA VAL A 83 23.84 14.74 16.89
C VAL A 83 23.13 15.25 18.15
N ALA A 84 23.17 16.56 18.39
CA ALA A 84 22.50 17.17 19.54
C ALA A 84 21.00 16.87 19.55
N ARG A 85 20.30 17.09 18.44
CA ARG A 85 18.85 16.85 18.32
C ARG A 85 18.47 15.39 18.45
N ILE A 86 19.31 14.47 18.00
CA ILE A 86 19.09 13.02 18.20
C ILE A 86 19.25 12.67 19.69
N ILE A 87 20.27 13.20 20.38
CA ILE A 87 20.46 12.95 21.81
C ILE A 87 19.30 13.53 22.64
N PHE A 88 18.85 14.75 22.33
CA PHE A 88 17.67 15.34 22.98
C PHE A 88 16.41 14.52 22.75
N TYR A 89 16.16 14.09 21.50
CA TYR A 89 15.06 13.19 21.17
C TYR A 89 15.10 11.89 21.98
N MET A 90 16.25 11.21 22.01
CA MET A 90 16.38 9.94 22.72
C MET A 90 16.11 10.08 24.22
N ALA A 91 16.61 11.15 24.85
CA ALA A 91 16.33 11.42 26.26
C ALA A 91 14.85 11.76 26.53
N THR A 92 14.19 12.48 25.62
CA THR A 92 12.76 12.80 25.77
C THR A 92 11.85 11.63 25.44
N ARG A 93 12.17 10.82 24.44
CA ARG A 93 11.37 9.66 24.05
C ARG A 93 11.48 8.54 25.08
N TYR A 94 12.68 8.28 25.60
CA TYR A 94 12.94 7.15 26.47
C TYR A 94 13.27 7.59 27.90
N MET A 95 12.24 8.05 28.63
CA MET A 95 12.38 8.55 30.00
C MET A 95 12.35 7.46 31.09
N GLY A 96 12.15 6.19 30.69
CA GLY A 96 12.06 5.05 31.62
C GLY A 96 10.63 4.59 31.91
N ASP A 97 9.73 4.71 30.93
CA ASP A 97 8.40 4.10 31.00
C ASP A 97 8.50 2.56 31.11
N PRO A 98 7.43 1.87 31.58
CA PRO A 98 7.48 0.42 31.75
C PRO A 98 7.91 -0.32 30.48
N GLY A 99 9.07 -0.97 30.53
CA GLY A 99 9.65 -1.68 29.39
C GLY A 99 10.57 -0.84 28.50
N GLU A 100 10.91 0.39 28.89
CA GLU A 100 11.79 1.27 28.14
C GLU A 100 13.05 1.65 28.95
N PRO A 101 14.17 1.98 28.28
CA PRO A 101 15.34 2.51 28.96
C PRO A 101 15.05 3.91 29.54
N SER A 102 15.81 4.30 30.57
CA SER A 102 15.74 5.65 31.17
C SER A 102 16.97 6.46 30.79
N LEU A 103 16.90 7.06 29.60
CA LEU A 103 17.98 7.82 28.99
C LEU A 103 17.95 9.26 29.48
N ASN A 104 19.08 9.78 29.98
CA ASN A 104 19.15 11.13 30.52
C ASN A 104 20.37 11.90 30.02
N VAL A 105 20.17 13.13 29.56
CA VAL A 105 21.29 14.03 29.21
C VAL A 105 21.85 14.64 30.51
N VAL A 106 23.18 14.70 30.62
CA VAL A 106 23.90 15.25 31.78
C VAL A 106 24.94 16.29 31.36
N ASP A 107 25.31 17.20 32.25
CA ASP A 107 26.31 18.25 31.97
C ASP A 107 27.73 17.90 32.43
N TYR A 108 28.11 16.62 32.29
CA TYR A 108 29.45 16.11 32.55
C TYR A 108 29.73 14.90 31.67
N ILE A 109 31.00 14.57 31.44
CA ILE A 109 31.39 13.41 30.63
C ILE A 109 31.10 12.12 31.40
N ASN A 110 30.20 11.30 30.86
CA ASN A 110 29.92 9.97 31.38
C ASN A 110 31.08 9.02 31.05
N ASN A 111 31.59 8.34 32.08
CA ASN A 111 32.65 7.33 31.95
C ASN A 111 32.20 5.95 32.49
N SER A 112 30.90 5.75 32.67
CA SER A 112 30.29 4.48 33.06
C SER A 112 29.42 3.93 31.93
N SER A 113 28.81 2.77 32.17
CA SER A 113 27.76 2.19 31.32
C SER A 113 26.36 2.65 31.72
N ASP A 114 26.24 3.68 32.56
CA ASP A 114 24.93 4.21 32.94
C ASP A 114 24.26 4.87 31.73
N PRO A 115 22.91 4.91 31.67
CA PRO A 115 22.14 5.50 30.56
C PRO A 115 22.13 7.02 30.58
N LEU A 116 23.34 7.58 30.60
CA LEU A 116 23.63 9.00 30.65
C LEU A 116 24.45 9.39 29.43
N MET A 117 24.14 10.53 28.84
CA MET A 117 24.93 11.14 27.77
C MET A 117 25.27 12.58 28.13
N GLY A 118 26.55 12.92 28.19
CA GLY A 118 27.03 14.30 28.26
C GLY A 118 27.76 14.72 27.00
N LYS A 119 28.11 15.99 26.83
CA LYS A 119 27.97 17.13 27.76
C LYS A 119 26.85 18.07 27.32
N LEU A 120 25.82 18.23 28.16
CA LEU A 120 24.61 19.03 27.87
C LEU A 120 24.91 20.43 27.34
N SER A 121 25.78 21.19 28.00
CA SER A 121 26.14 22.55 27.58
C SER A 121 26.70 22.60 26.15
N THR A 122 27.52 21.62 25.77
CA THR A 122 28.07 21.51 24.42
C THR A 122 26.99 21.10 23.41
N LEU A 123 26.08 20.20 23.78
CA LEU A 123 24.97 19.80 22.90
C LEU A 123 24.00 20.96 22.63
N LEU A 124 23.73 21.80 23.65
CA LEU A 124 22.92 23.01 23.49
C LEU A 124 23.60 24.00 22.54
N GLU A 125 24.90 24.23 22.73
CA GLU A 125 25.71 25.09 21.84
C GLU A 125 25.69 24.57 20.40
N TRP A 126 25.89 23.26 20.20
CA TRP A 126 25.87 22.64 18.87
C TRP A 126 24.51 22.71 18.18
N ASN A 127 23.41 22.57 18.93
CA ASN A 127 22.07 22.74 18.38
C ASN A 127 21.82 24.17 17.85
N GLU A 128 22.47 25.19 18.42
CA GLU A 128 22.39 26.57 17.96
C GLU A 128 23.36 26.88 16.80
N GLN A 129 24.57 26.31 16.84
CA GLN A 129 25.64 26.54 15.86
C GLN A 129 25.44 25.79 14.54
N ASP A 130 24.69 24.69 14.57
CA ASP A 130 24.35 23.87 13.41
C ASP A 130 22.82 23.70 13.34
N PRO A 131 22.13 24.69 12.76
CA PRO A 131 20.66 24.71 12.71
C PRO A 131 20.10 23.60 11.84
N VAL A 132 18.82 23.30 12.06
CA VAL A 132 18.13 22.23 11.33
C VAL A 132 18.17 22.47 9.82
N ASP A 133 18.67 21.46 9.12
CA ASP A 133 18.88 21.55 7.68
C ASP A 133 17.77 20.84 6.87
N ALA A 134 17.77 21.00 5.54
CA ALA A 134 16.77 20.37 4.68
C ALA A 134 16.86 18.83 4.67
N PHE A 135 18.07 18.28 4.86
CA PHE A 135 18.29 16.84 4.92
C PHE A 135 17.68 16.25 6.19
N GLU A 136 17.85 16.88 7.34
CA GLU A 136 17.24 16.48 8.60
C GLU A 136 15.73 16.56 8.57
N ARG A 137 15.14 17.66 8.05
CA ARG A 137 13.68 17.77 7.88
C ARG A 137 13.13 16.64 7.00
N ARG A 138 13.80 16.37 5.87
CA ARG A 138 13.44 15.27 4.97
C ARG A 138 13.55 13.92 5.66
N ARG A 139 14.66 13.67 6.36
CA ARG A 139 14.87 12.43 7.12
C ARG A 139 13.80 12.25 8.21
N ASN A 140 13.42 13.33 8.90
CA ASN A 140 12.37 13.31 9.91
C ASN A 140 11.01 12.93 9.30
N GLN A 141 10.68 13.46 8.11
CA GLN A 141 9.47 13.10 7.37
C GLN A 141 9.49 11.63 6.88
N VAL A 142 10.61 11.19 6.30
CA VAL A 142 10.74 9.79 5.85
C VAL A 142 10.57 8.86 7.05
N ILE A 143 11.29 9.09 8.15
CA ILE A 143 11.15 8.27 9.35
C ILE A 143 9.71 8.28 9.88
N PHE A 144 9.03 9.44 9.89
CA PHE A 144 7.64 9.52 10.30
C PHE A 144 6.71 8.62 9.48
N ASN A 145 6.91 8.53 8.16
CA ASN A 145 6.09 7.66 7.32
C ASN A 145 6.21 6.17 7.72
N TRP A 146 7.35 5.74 8.28
CA TRP A 146 7.59 4.35 8.70
C TRP A 146 7.33 4.10 10.19
N GLN A 147 7.85 4.96 11.08
CA GLN A 147 7.77 4.80 12.54
C GLN A 147 6.57 5.51 13.18
N GLN A 148 5.86 6.36 12.44
CA GLN A 148 4.69 7.12 12.90
C GLN A 148 4.98 8.09 14.06
N ASN A 149 6.26 8.48 14.25
CA ASN A 149 6.66 9.51 15.21
C ASN A 149 7.81 10.38 14.67
N ARG A 150 7.78 11.68 15.04
CA ARG A 150 8.77 12.69 14.63
C ARG A 150 9.76 12.97 15.76
N ASN A 151 10.96 13.41 15.39
CA ASN A 151 11.87 14.07 16.31
C ASN A 151 11.43 15.55 16.47
N PRO A 152 10.89 15.95 17.64
CA PRO A 152 10.37 17.30 17.82
C PRO A 152 11.48 18.35 17.88
N PHE A 153 12.73 17.97 18.16
CA PHE A 153 13.87 18.90 18.15
C PHE A 153 14.35 19.22 16.72
N ILE A 154 13.93 18.44 15.72
CA ILE A 154 14.12 18.81 14.30
C ILE A 154 13.01 19.78 13.86
N ASP A 155 11.77 19.56 14.29
CA ASP A 155 10.66 20.45 13.92
C ASP A 155 10.69 21.78 14.71
N TYR A 156 11.14 21.73 15.98
CA TYR A 156 11.20 22.83 16.94
C TYR A 156 12.51 22.80 17.75
N PRO A 157 13.67 23.16 17.16
CA PRO A 157 14.97 23.08 17.83
C PRO A 157 15.08 23.93 19.11
N GLU A 158 14.27 24.96 19.25
CA GLU A 158 14.18 25.81 20.44
C GLU A 158 13.72 25.06 21.70
N LEU A 159 13.03 23.92 21.54
CA LEU A 159 12.60 23.08 22.67
C LEU A 159 13.78 22.67 23.55
N ALA A 160 14.98 22.50 22.99
CA ALA A 160 16.17 22.14 23.75
C ALA A 160 16.49 23.20 24.83
N ASN A 161 16.48 24.48 24.45
CA ASN A 161 16.75 25.58 25.38
C ASN A 161 15.60 25.79 26.39
N LEU A 162 14.35 25.55 25.98
CA LEU A 162 13.21 25.63 26.89
C LEU A 162 13.25 24.54 27.97
N ILE A 163 13.69 23.34 27.62
CA ILE A 163 13.75 22.20 28.55
C ILE A 163 14.99 22.26 29.44
N TRP A 164 16.17 22.55 28.87
CA TRP A 164 17.45 22.38 29.57
C TRP A 164 18.22 23.67 29.86
N ALA A 165 17.97 24.77 29.14
CA ALA A 165 18.69 26.04 29.33
C ALA A 165 17.90 27.09 30.13
N GLY A 166 16.66 26.80 30.52
CA GLY A 166 15.79 27.72 31.25
C GLY A 166 15.35 28.93 30.41
N ALA A 167 15.32 28.79 29.08
CA ALA A 167 14.79 29.82 28.20
C ALA A 167 13.28 30.01 28.40
N GLU A 168 12.78 31.20 28.10
CA GLU A 168 11.35 31.49 28.03
C GLU A 168 10.85 31.43 26.58
N LEU A 169 9.56 31.13 26.39
CA LEU A 169 8.94 31.10 25.06
C LEU A 169 9.06 32.47 24.38
N ASN A 170 9.59 32.48 23.16
CA ASN A 170 9.62 33.69 22.37
C ASN A 170 8.19 34.04 21.90
N PRO A 171 7.68 35.24 22.18
CA PRO A 171 6.36 35.68 21.72
C PRO A 171 6.23 35.79 20.20
N LEU A 172 7.36 35.91 19.49
CA LEU A 172 7.43 35.80 18.04
C LEU A 172 7.75 34.36 17.67
N VAL A 173 6.86 33.71 16.91
CA VAL A 173 6.98 32.29 16.57
C VAL A 173 6.92 32.14 15.06
N PHE A 174 7.92 31.49 14.47
CA PHE A 174 7.84 31.02 13.09
C PHE A 174 6.98 29.76 13.08
N THR A 175 5.80 29.84 12.46
CA THR A 175 4.87 28.69 12.38
C THR A 175 5.20 27.77 11.22
N SER A 176 5.74 28.33 10.13
CA SER A 176 6.35 27.57 9.05
C SER A 176 7.33 28.45 8.28
N VAL A 177 8.35 27.81 7.70
CA VAL A 177 9.25 28.40 6.71
C VAL A 177 9.42 27.40 5.58
N GLU A 178 9.14 27.85 4.35
CA GLU A 178 9.01 27.00 3.18
C GLU A 178 9.86 27.54 2.03
N LEU A 179 10.45 26.62 1.27
CA LEU A 179 11.13 26.93 0.02
C LEU A 179 10.18 26.64 -1.13
N GLN A 180 10.14 27.51 -2.14
CA GLN A 180 9.46 27.23 -3.40
C GLN A 180 9.93 25.92 -4.07
N SER A 181 11.22 25.58 -3.93
CA SER A 181 11.80 24.35 -4.45
C SER A 181 12.77 23.82 -3.41
N ASN A 182 12.73 22.51 -3.16
CA ASN A 182 13.69 21.86 -2.26
C ASN A 182 15.05 21.63 -2.93
N THR A 183 15.14 21.79 -4.25
CA THR A 183 16.33 21.54 -5.08
C THR A 183 16.30 22.47 -6.30
N PRO A 184 16.50 23.78 -6.14
CA PRO A 184 16.55 24.70 -7.27
C PRO A 184 17.74 24.35 -8.17
N SER A 185 17.55 24.44 -9.49
CA SER A 185 18.65 24.35 -10.46
C SER A 185 19.44 25.67 -10.54
N GLU A 186 20.60 25.65 -11.20
CA GLU A 186 21.44 26.84 -11.34
C GLU A 186 20.81 28.01 -12.11
N THR A 187 19.68 27.75 -12.81
CA THR A 187 18.94 28.76 -13.57
C THR A 187 17.72 29.31 -12.82
N GLU A 188 17.35 28.70 -11.69
CA GLU A 188 16.16 29.03 -10.93
C GLU A 188 16.51 29.86 -9.69
N SER A 189 15.82 30.98 -9.51
CA SER A 189 15.83 31.69 -8.23
C SER A 189 15.03 30.92 -7.19
N GLN A 190 15.38 31.08 -5.91
CA GLN A 190 14.70 30.42 -4.80
C GLN A 190 13.84 31.40 -4.01
N GLU A 191 12.52 31.26 -4.05
CA GLU A 191 11.63 32.00 -3.13
C GLU A 191 11.53 31.30 -1.77
N VAL A 192 11.61 32.09 -0.70
CA VAL A 192 11.53 31.65 0.70
C VAL A 192 10.33 32.33 1.35
N TYR A 193 9.41 31.53 1.88
CA TYR A 193 8.21 31.99 2.57
C TYR A 193 8.33 31.74 4.07
N ALA A 194 7.84 32.68 4.88
CA ALA A 194 7.80 32.54 6.34
C ALA A 194 6.46 33.01 6.90
N HIS A 195 5.80 32.12 7.64
CA HIS A 195 4.63 32.45 8.43
C HIS A 195 5.06 32.73 9.86
N ILE A 196 4.77 33.94 10.35
CA ILE A 196 5.20 34.40 11.67
C ILE A 196 3.96 34.81 12.46
N PHE A 197 3.77 34.16 13.60
CA PHE A 197 2.76 34.52 14.59
C PHE A 197 3.40 35.37 15.69
N SER A 198 2.71 36.43 16.10
CA SER A 198 3.10 37.22 17.27
C SER A 198 2.01 37.14 18.33
N ASN A 199 2.35 36.64 19.51
CA ASN A 199 1.40 36.56 20.64
C ASN A 199 1.34 37.87 21.46
N VAL A 200 2.19 38.84 21.14
CA VAL A 200 2.09 40.21 21.67
C VAL A 200 1.12 41.01 20.83
N ASN A 201 0.36 41.92 21.44
CA ASN A 201 -0.59 42.82 20.73
C ASN A 201 0.09 43.83 19.78
N THR A 202 1.30 43.55 19.32
CA THR A 202 2.07 44.36 18.39
C THR A 202 2.30 43.56 17.11
N PRO A 203 1.93 44.07 15.93
CA PRO A 203 2.25 43.44 14.66
C PRO A 203 3.77 43.25 14.49
N VAL A 204 4.17 42.27 13.67
CA VAL A 204 5.56 42.11 13.23
C VAL A 204 5.98 43.39 12.50
N GLN A 205 7.11 43.97 12.91
CA GLN A 205 7.57 45.30 12.45
C GLN A 205 8.54 45.20 11.28
N SER A 206 9.45 44.21 11.32
CA SER A 206 10.38 43.95 10.22
C SER A 206 10.72 42.47 10.14
N VAL A 207 10.91 41.98 8.91
CA VAL A 207 11.41 40.63 8.66
C VAL A 207 12.52 40.72 7.61
N THR A 208 13.70 40.20 7.94
CA THR A 208 14.87 40.23 7.06
C THR A 208 15.39 38.84 6.80
N LEU A 209 15.70 38.53 5.54
CA LEU A 209 16.41 37.32 5.14
C LEU A 209 17.87 37.68 4.83
N THR A 210 18.81 37.06 5.52
CA THR A 210 20.25 37.11 5.20
C THR A 210 20.65 35.75 4.62
N TRP A 211 21.43 35.73 3.53
CA TRP A 211 21.91 34.45 2.94
C TRP A 211 23.41 34.47 2.64
N GLY A 212 24.03 33.29 2.54
CA GLY A 212 25.47 33.11 2.32
C GLY A 212 25.78 31.68 1.86
N THR A 213 27.07 31.34 1.73
CA THR A 213 27.52 30.01 1.28
C THR A 213 28.16 29.18 2.39
N SER A 214 28.16 29.72 3.60
CA SER A 214 28.64 29.07 4.81
C SER A 214 27.91 29.60 6.03
N TRP A 215 27.88 28.85 7.12
CA TRP A 215 27.32 29.34 8.37
C TRP A 215 28.13 30.50 8.96
N ALA A 216 29.45 30.56 8.69
CA ALA A 216 30.29 31.70 9.07
C ALA A 216 29.79 33.01 8.44
N ASP A 217 29.35 32.97 7.17
CA ASP A 217 28.77 34.15 6.50
C ASP A 217 27.51 34.67 7.22
N ILE A 218 26.76 33.78 7.87
CA ILE A 218 25.51 34.06 8.56
C ILE A 218 25.73 34.53 10.01
N TYR A 219 26.65 33.91 10.74
CA TYR A 219 26.89 34.19 12.17
C TYR A 219 27.79 35.39 12.41
N ASP A 220 28.87 35.54 11.62
CA ASP A 220 29.83 36.63 11.83
C ASP A 220 29.34 37.98 11.26
N GLY A 221 28.14 37.99 10.67
CA GLY A 221 27.59 39.14 9.95
C GLY A 221 28.44 39.52 8.74
N ALA A 222 29.22 38.57 8.20
CA ALA A 222 30.10 38.78 7.07
C ALA A 222 29.34 38.83 5.73
N SER A 223 28.14 38.26 5.65
CA SER A 223 27.28 38.38 4.48
C SER A 223 26.67 39.78 4.35
N GLU A 224 26.90 40.43 3.21
CA GLU A 224 26.19 41.65 2.81
C GLU A 224 24.84 41.36 2.12
N ASN A 225 24.50 40.08 1.91
CA ASN A 225 23.30 39.67 1.19
C ASN A 225 22.07 39.66 2.12
N ILE A 226 21.54 40.86 2.40
CA ILE A 226 20.38 41.07 3.27
C ILE A 226 19.19 41.54 2.42
N ILE A 227 18.06 40.85 2.54
CA ILE A 227 16.82 41.11 1.82
C ILE A 227 15.73 41.46 2.84
N GLN A 228 15.00 42.55 2.62
CA GLN A 228 13.77 42.85 3.38
C GLN A 228 12.66 41.97 2.82
N MET A 229 12.07 41.12 3.65
CA MET A 229 10.95 40.28 3.22
C MET A 229 9.69 41.13 3.07
N THR A 230 8.84 40.77 2.11
CA THR A 230 7.57 41.46 1.85
C THR A 230 6.41 40.64 2.39
N GLU A 231 5.51 41.27 3.16
CA GLU A 231 4.30 40.62 3.66
C GLU A 231 3.22 40.55 2.57
N GLY A 232 2.62 39.38 2.38
CA GLY A 232 1.54 39.11 1.45
C GLY A 232 0.53 38.09 1.98
N ASN A 233 -0.30 37.54 1.08
CA ASN A 233 -1.36 36.58 1.46
C ASN A 233 -0.84 35.25 2.01
N VAL A 234 0.39 34.88 1.63
CA VAL A 234 1.09 33.64 2.04
C VAL A 234 2.15 33.90 3.11
N GLY A 235 2.02 34.99 3.87
CA GLY A 235 3.02 35.40 4.87
C GLY A 235 4.13 36.27 4.26
N TRP A 236 5.33 36.19 4.83
CA TRP A 236 6.49 36.98 4.41
C TRP A 236 7.28 36.25 3.33
N ALA A 237 7.68 36.94 2.26
CA ALA A 237 8.43 36.33 1.15
C ALA A 237 9.70 37.11 0.81
N ALA A 238 10.75 36.38 0.40
CA ALA A 238 11.96 36.93 -0.20
C ALA A 238 12.56 35.97 -1.23
N THR A 239 13.25 36.51 -2.23
CA THR A 239 13.85 35.72 -3.32
C THR A 239 15.37 35.75 -3.22
N ILE A 240 15.98 34.59 -3.05
CA ILE A 240 17.43 34.38 -3.24
C ILE A 240 17.66 34.18 -4.75
N PRO A 241 18.62 34.88 -5.38
CA PRO A 241 18.87 34.74 -6.81
C PRO A 241 19.32 33.33 -7.19
N ALA A 242 19.27 33.00 -8.47
CA ALA A 242 19.86 31.77 -8.99
C ALA A 242 21.37 31.75 -8.71
N LEU A 243 21.88 30.60 -8.28
CA LEU A 243 23.27 30.40 -7.85
C LEU A 243 23.87 29.21 -8.59
N PRO A 244 25.21 29.11 -8.74
CA PRO A 244 25.83 28.00 -9.45
C PRO A 244 25.47 26.64 -8.85
N GLU A 245 25.46 25.61 -9.69
CA GLU A 245 25.23 24.24 -9.28
C GLU A 245 26.15 23.80 -8.13
N GLY A 246 25.62 22.96 -7.22
CA GLY A 246 26.35 22.48 -6.04
C GLY A 246 26.61 23.52 -4.96
N THR A 247 26.15 24.77 -5.12
CA THR A 247 26.28 25.79 -4.07
C THR A 247 25.45 25.40 -2.85
N ASP A 248 26.10 25.26 -1.70
CA ASP A 248 25.44 25.07 -0.41
C ASP A 248 25.06 26.43 0.19
N VAL A 249 23.78 26.78 0.07
CA VAL A 249 23.24 28.08 0.48
C VAL A 249 22.75 28.00 1.91
N LYS A 250 23.25 28.88 2.77
CA LYS A 250 22.76 29.10 4.14
C LYS A 250 21.93 30.38 4.19
N TYR A 251 20.84 30.38 4.96
CA TYR A 251 20.04 31.58 5.16
C TYR A 251 19.49 31.68 6.58
N LYS A 252 19.17 32.92 6.98
CA LYS A 252 18.64 33.28 8.29
C LYS A 252 17.52 34.30 8.11
N ILE A 253 16.37 34.05 8.71
CA ILE A 253 15.23 34.97 8.74
C ILE A 253 15.13 35.55 10.14
N THR A 254 15.25 36.86 10.29
CA THR A 254 15.08 37.56 11.58
C THR A 254 13.80 38.39 11.54
N ALA A 255 12.88 38.08 12.46
CA ALA A 255 11.63 38.81 12.66
C ALA A 255 11.73 39.66 13.93
N SER A 256 11.29 40.91 13.87
CA SER A 256 11.27 41.82 15.02
C SER A 256 9.88 42.37 15.31
N ALA A 257 9.55 42.51 16.59
CA ALA A 257 8.35 43.21 17.06
C ALA A 257 8.55 43.76 18.47
N ASN A 258 8.30 45.06 18.67
CA ASN A 258 8.37 45.71 19.98
C ASN A 258 9.69 45.47 20.76
N GLY A 259 10.83 45.44 20.06
CA GLY A 259 12.15 45.19 20.66
C GLY A 259 12.44 43.73 20.98
N LEU A 260 11.53 42.81 20.64
CA LEU A 260 11.76 41.38 20.63
C LEU A 260 12.24 40.97 19.23
N GLU A 261 13.14 40.01 19.18
CA GLU A 261 13.59 39.38 17.95
C GLU A 261 13.45 37.86 18.07
N ASN A 262 13.07 37.22 16.97
CA ASN A 262 13.25 35.78 16.81
C ASN A 262 13.90 35.51 15.46
N THR A 263 14.62 34.40 15.38
CA THR A 263 15.36 34.03 14.18
C THR A 263 15.09 32.58 13.79
N PHE A 264 14.87 32.36 12.50
CA PHE A 264 14.85 31.05 11.87
C PHE A 264 16.10 30.88 11.00
N TYR A 265 16.65 29.67 10.94
CA TYR A 265 17.79 29.33 10.10
C TYR A 265 17.40 28.21 9.15
N GLY A 266 17.86 28.28 7.91
CA GLY A 266 17.67 27.22 6.93
C GLY A 266 18.79 27.18 5.90
N ASN A 267 18.75 26.18 5.04
CA ASN A 267 19.69 25.99 3.96
C ASN A 267 19.05 25.21 2.81
N TYR A 268 19.71 25.23 1.66
CA TYR A 268 19.47 24.33 0.54
C TYR A 268 20.73 24.21 -0.30
N VAL A 269 20.83 23.14 -1.11
CA VAL A 269 21.91 22.98 -2.08
C VAL A 269 21.33 23.18 -3.46
N VAL A 270 21.97 24.01 -4.29
CA VAL A 270 21.63 24.12 -5.71
C VAL A 270 21.93 22.77 -6.35
N ALA A 271 20.95 22.19 -7.04
CA ALA A 271 21.12 20.88 -7.68
C ALA A 271 22.33 20.91 -8.62
N LEU A 272 23.19 19.89 -8.54
CA LEU A 272 24.16 19.60 -9.59
C LEU A 272 23.38 19.30 -10.87
N ASN A 273 23.82 19.80 -12.02
CA ASN A 273 23.35 19.35 -13.31
C ASN A 273 24.20 18.13 -13.71
N PRO A 274 23.72 16.90 -13.52
CA PRO A 274 24.56 15.72 -13.71
C PRO A 274 24.72 15.35 -15.19
N PHE A 275 24.12 16.12 -16.12
CA PHE A 275 24.00 15.77 -17.53
C PHE A 275 24.28 16.96 -18.46
N GLU A 276 25.21 16.77 -19.39
CA GLU A 276 25.43 17.66 -20.53
C GLU A 276 24.98 16.94 -21.81
N GLY A 277 23.82 17.32 -22.36
CA GLY A 277 23.28 16.71 -23.57
C GLY A 277 21.90 17.23 -23.96
N THR A 278 21.32 16.65 -25.01
CA THR A 278 19.97 16.98 -25.46
C THR A 278 18.97 16.06 -24.77
N ILE A 279 17.98 16.64 -24.08
CA ILE A 279 16.84 15.91 -23.52
C ILE A 279 15.72 15.91 -24.56
N THR A 280 15.23 14.72 -24.91
CA THR A 280 14.05 14.50 -25.75
C THR A 280 12.86 14.23 -24.85
N SER A 281 11.72 14.87 -25.07
CA SER A 281 10.52 14.61 -24.26
C SER A 281 10.05 13.17 -24.44
N ILE A 282 9.39 12.59 -23.43
CA ILE A 282 8.87 11.22 -23.52
C ILE A 282 7.81 11.14 -24.63
N GLN A 283 6.99 12.18 -24.79
CA GLN A 283 6.03 12.27 -25.88
C GLN A 283 6.67 12.27 -27.27
N ASP A 284 7.83 12.92 -27.45
CA ASP A 284 8.55 12.86 -28.71
C ASP A 284 9.22 11.48 -28.92
N VAL A 285 9.72 10.85 -27.84
CA VAL A 285 10.26 9.48 -27.88
C VAL A 285 9.18 8.49 -28.32
N GLN A 286 7.99 8.55 -27.73
CA GLN A 286 6.84 7.74 -28.13
C GLN A 286 6.37 8.06 -29.56
N GLY A 287 6.31 9.35 -29.90
CA GLY A 287 5.86 9.82 -31.22
C GLY A 287 4.36 9.63 -31.46
N PRO A 288 3.87 9.97 -32.67
CA PRO A 288 2.43 9.98 -32.98
C PRO A 288 1.89 8.68 -33.59
N GLY A 289 2.74 7.67 -33.83
CA GLY A 289 2.37 6.39 -34.45
C GLY A 289 2.39 5.24 -33.46
N ASP A 290 2.17 4.02 -33.93
CA ASP A 290 2.18 2.82 -33.08
C ASP A 290 3.60 2.37 -32.69
N TYR A 291 4.64 3.06 -33.19
CA TYR A 291 6.05 2.77 -32.90
C TYR A 291 6.83 4.08 -32.83
N SER A 292 7.85 4.10 -31.99
CA SER A 292 8.76 5.20 -31.77
C SER A 292 9.50 5.62 -33.06
N PRO A 293 9.60 6.93 -33.36
CA PRO A 293 10.50 7.45 -34.40
C PRO A 293 11.99 7.32 -34.03
N TYR A 294 12.30 6.86 -32.82
CA TYR A 294 13.65 6.71 -32.28
C TYR A 294 14.08 5.24 -32.12
N GLU A 295 13.32 4.25 -32.60
CA GLU A 295 13.73 2.82 -32.59
C GLU A 295 15.20 2.66 -33.04
N ASP A 296 15.98 1.86 -32.29
CA ASP A 296 17.42 1.62 -32.45
C ASP A 296 18.33 2.85 -32.21
N GLN A 297 17.83 3.92 -31.61
CA GLN A 297 18.64 5.11 -31.27
C GLN A 297 18.81 5.27 -29.76
N THR A 298 20.02 5.65 -29.35
CA THR A 298 20.29 6.09 -27.98
C THR A 298 19.85 7.53 -27.78
N ILE A 299 18.91 7.76 -26.87
CA ILE A 299 18.42 9.09 -26.50
C ILE A 299 18.56 9.31 -25.01
N SER A 300 18.45 10.58 -24.59
CA SER A 300 18.28 10.95 -23.18
C SER A 300 16.91 11.57 -23.00
N THR A 301 16.15 11.11 -22.01
CA THR A 301 14.85 11.66 -21.62
C THR A 301 14.81 11.97 -20.13
N LYS A 302 13.88 12.84 -19.71
CA LYS A 302 13.71 13.28 -18.32
C LYS A 302 12.26 13.13 -17.91
N GLY A 303 12.02 12.70 -16.69
CA GLY A 303 10.67 12.51 -16.13
C GLY A 303 10.71 12.24 -14.63
N VAL A 304 9.52 12.11 -14.03
CA VAL A 304 9.31 11.71 -12.64
C VAL A 304 8.94 10.23 -12.62
N VAL A 305 9.57 9.45 -11.75
CA VAL A 305 9.34 8.02 -11.60
C VAL A 305 7.94 7.77 -11.02
N THR A 306 7.12 7.01 -11.74
CA THR A 306 5.71 6.72 -11.40
C THR A 306 5.51 5.31 -10.85
N ALA A 307 6.38 4.36 -11.16
CA ALA A 307 6.40 3.01 -10.60
C ALA A 307 7.81 2.43 -10.60
N VAL A 308 8.10 1.54 -9.67
CA VAL A 308 9.35 0.77 -9.60
C VAL A 308 8.95 -0.68 -9.35
N LEU A 309 9.29 -1.57 -10.28
CA LEU A 309 8.88 -2.97 -10.27
C LEU A 309 10.12 -3.84 -10.50
N GLY A 310 10.78 -4.21 -9.40
CA GLY A 310 12.04 -4.98 -9.45
C GLY A 310 13.22 -4.15 -9.95
N ASP A 311 13.86 -4.63 -11.03
CA ASP A 311 14.99 -3.95 -11.67
C ASP A 311 14.53 -2.95 -12.76
N ASP A 312 13.22 -2.79 -12.94
CA ASP A 312 12.60 -1.94 -13.93
C ASP A 312 11.82 -0.80 -13.28
N PHE A 313 11.58 0.28 -14.02
CA PHE A 313 10.76 1.39 -13.53
C PHE A 313 10.05 2.12 -14.67
N TYR A 314 9.05 2.91 -14.29
CA TYR A 314 8.25 3.74 -15.18
C TYR A 314 8.47 5.20 -14.82
N MET A 315 8.45 6.08 -15.82
CA MET A 315 8.57 7.51 -15.59
C MET A 315 7.69 8.31 -16.55
N GLN A 316 7.29 9.50 -16.11
CA GLN A 316 6.47 10.42 -16.88
C GLN A 316 6.99 11.86 -16.86
N ASP A 317 6.81 12.59 -17.96
CA ASP A 317 7.19 14.00 -18.08
C ASP A 317 5.99 14.94 -18.24
N GLY A 318 4.77 14.39 -18.13
CA GLY A 318 3.51 15.11 -18.20
C GLY A 318 2.28 14.23 -17.90
N GLU A 319 1.10 14.85 -18.02
CA GLU A 319 -0.23 14.22 -17.87
C GLU A 319 -0.95 14.03 -19.21
N GLY A 320 -0.32 14.43 -20.33
CA GLY A 320 -0.89 14.24 -21.66
C GLY A 320 -0.71 12.82 -22.18
N PRO A 321 -1.45 12.41 -23.22
CA PRO A 321 -1.20 11.15 -23.92
C PRO A 321 0.28 10.96 -24.26
N ARG A 322 0.77 9.72 -24.11
CA ARG A 322 2.14 9.32 -24.48
C ARG A 322 3.25 10.03 -23.70
N SER A 323 2.96 10.51 -22.50
CA SER A 323 3.98 11.16 -21.65
C SER A 323 4.72 10.17 -20.73
N GLY A 324 4.56 8.86 -20.97
CA GLY A 324 5.00 7.76 -20.11
C GLY A 324 5.86 6.78 -20.88
N ILE A 325 6.83 6.18 -20.18
CA ILE A 325 7.77 5.23 -20.78
C ILE A 325 8.23 4.21 -19.76
N TYR A 326 8.44 2.98 -20.25
CA TYR A 326 9.01 1.88 -19.48
C TYR A 326 10.53 1.85 -19.64
N ILE A 327 11.24 1.67 -18.53
CA ILE A 327 12.69 1.56 -18.48
C ILE A 327 13.05 0.13 -18.10
N TYR A 328 13.58 -0.61 -19.06
CA TYR A 328 13.87 -2.03 -18.91
C TYR A 328 15.29 -2.26 -18.38
N THR A 329 15.39 -2.82 -17.18
CA THR A 329 16.59 -3.23 -16.46
C THR A 329 17.62 -2.11 -16.31
N SER A 330 17.56 -1.40 -15.18
CA SER A 330 18.42 -0.25 -14.92
C SER A 330 19.58 -0.54 -13.95
N PRO A 331 20.79 0.01 -14.16
CA PRO A 331 21.90 -0.09 -13.21
C PRO A 331 21.69 0.72 -11.93
N VAL A 332 20.75 1.68 -11.94
CA VAL A 332 20.35 2.49 -10.79
C VAL A 332 18.84 2.45 -10.69
N ILE A 333 18.31 1.92 -9.59
CA ILE A 333 16.87 1.85 -9.35
C ILE A 333 16.46 3.09 -8.53
N PRO A 334 15.75 4.06 -9.14
CA PRO A 334 15.26 5.23 -8.43
C PRO A 334 14.05 4.89 -7.55
N SER A 335 13.61 5.82 -6.72
CA SER A 335 12.36 5.71 -5.97
C SER A 335 11.20 6.42 -6.69
N ILE A 336 9.96 5.98 -6.45
CA ILE A 336 8.76 6.71 -6.91
C ILE A 336 8.84 8.18 -6.44
N GLY A 337 8.57 9.12 -7.35
CA GLY A 337 8.70 10.56 -7.12
C GLY A 337 10.11 11.12 -7.36
N ASP A 338 11.12 10.32 -7.67
CA ASP A 338 12.41 10.83 -8.13
C ASP A 338 12.28 11.45 -9.53
N SER A 339 12.84 12.64 -9.73
CA SER A 339 13.06 13.15 -11.09
C SER A 339 14.38 12.63 -11.60
N VAL A 340 14.35 11.96 -12.75
CA VAL A 340 15.51 11.28 -13.32
C VAL A 340 15.76 11.71 -14.76
N ILE A 341 17.02 11.69 -15.17
CA ILE A 341 17.42 11.64 -16.58
C ILE A 341 17.90 10.23 -16.88
N VAL A 342 17.32 9.62 -17.91
CA VAL A 342 17.68 8.27 -18.36
C VAL A 342 18.24 8.36 -19.77
N THR A 343 19.40 7.75 -20.00
CA THR A 343 19.99 7.59 -21.32
C THR A 343 20.04 6.12 -21.67
N GLY A 344 19.37 5.72 -22.74
CA GLY A 344 19.26 4.33 -23.18
C GLY A 344 18.87 4.23 -24.65
N GLU A 345 18.97 3.02 -25.20
CA GLU A 345 18.50 2.71 -26.54
C GLU A 345 16.98 2.54 -26.54
N VAL A 346 16.28 3.21 -27.46
CA VAL A 346 14.85 3.02 -27.65
C VAL A 346 14.63 1.72 -28.41
N SER A 347 13.80 0.84 -27.84
CA SER A 347 13.47 -0.47 -28.37
C SER A 347 11.95 -0.64 -28.47
N GLU A 348 11.50 -1.26 -29.55
CA GLU A 348 10.12 -1.72 -29.74
C GLU A 348 10.03 -3.19 -29.34
N PHE A 349 9.75 -3.44 -28.06
CA PHE A 349 9.87 -4.76 -27.47
C PHE A 349 8.68 -5.66 -27.79
N GLN A 350 9.00 -6.90 -28.17
CA GLN A 350 8.03 -7.96 -28.39
C GLN A 350 8.69 -9.33 -28.11
N TRP A 351 8.17 -10.08 -27.15
CA TRP A 351 8.70 -11.41 -26.83
C TRP A 351 7.60 -12.48 -26.79
N GLN A 352 7.67 -13.41 -27.75
CA GLN A 352 6.75 -14.55 -27.88
C GLN A 352 5.27 -14.16 -27.89
N ASP A 353 4.98 -12.97 -28.39
CA ASP A 353 3.65 -12.40 -28.45
C ASP A 353 2.82 -13.02 -29.60
N PRO A 354 1.55 -13.42 -29.36
CA PRO A 354 0.66 -13.87 -30.42
C PRO A 354 0.15 -12.73 -31.34
N THR A 355 0.31 -11.47 -30.95
CA THR A 355 -0.17 -10.27 -31.65
C THR A 355 1.01 -9.46 -32.24
N PRO A 356 0.79 -8.56 -33.22
CA PRO A 356 1.84 -7.68 -33.77
C PRO A 356 2.19 -6.46 -32.90
N GLU A 357 1.47 -6.23 -31.81
CA GLU A 357 1.70 -5.14 -30.86
C GLU A 357 3.09 -5.26 -30.21
N LYS A 358 3.68 -4.11 -29.92
CA LYS A 358 5.00 -3.94 -29.30
C LYS A 358 4.92 -2.85 -28.26
N MET A 359 5.87 -2.82 -27.33
CA MET A 359 5.96 -1.76 -26.33
C MET A 359 7.22 -0.93 -26.52
N THR A 360 7.08 0.39 -26.50
CA THR A 360 8.21 1.31 -26.52
C THR A 360 8.90 1.33 -25.16
N GLU A 361 10.19 1.00 -25.13
CA GLU A 361 11.00 0.99 -23.92
C GLU A 361 12.36 1.66 -24.12
N LEU A 362 12.96 2.12 -23.02
CA LEU A 362 14.41 2.33 -22.98
C LEU A 362 15.07 1.07 -22.43
N ALA A 363 15.72 0.33 -23.31
CA ALA A 363 16.37 -0.93 -22.98
C ALA A 363 17.78 -0.70 -22.44
N TYR A 364 18.10 -1.35 -21.32
CA TYR A 364 19.43 -1.40 -20.72
C TYR A 364 20.14 -0.03 -20.65
N PRO A 365 19.54 0.98 -19.99
CA PRO A 365 20.08 2.32 -20.01
C PRO A 365 21.53 2.36 -19.50
N ASP A 366 22.38 3.06 -20.24
CA ASP A 366 23.79 3.26 -19.91
C ASP A 366 23.98 4.17 -18.70
N GLN A 367 23.07 5.14 -18.53
CA GLN A 367 23.16 6.19 -17.52
C GLN A 367 21.79 6.55 -16.96
N VAL A 368 21.69 6.58 -15.64
CA VAL A 368 20.52 7.08 -14.92
C VAL A 368 21.00 8.07 -13.85
N TYR A 369 20.50 9.30 -13.95
CA TYR A 369 20.84 10.39 -13.04
C TYR A 369 19.62 10.78 -12.22
N ILE A 370 19.67 10.59 -10.90
CA ILE A 370 18.65 11.11 -9.98
C ILE A 370 18.94 12.59 -9.72
N LEU A 371 18.05 13.47 -10.17
CA LEU A 371 18.20 14.93 -10.04
C LEU A 371 17.75 15.41 -8.65
N ASN A 372 16.58 14.92 -8.23
CA ASN A 372 15.97 15.21 -6.95
C ASN A 372 14.90 14.15 -6.63
N SER A 373 14.39 14.16 -5.40
CA SER A 373 13.50 13.13 -4.86
C SER A 373 12.25 13.73 -4.24
N ASN A 374 11.19 12.92 -4.15
CA ASN A 374 9.88 13.29 -3.58
C ASN A 374 9.15 14.41 -4.34
N ASN A 375 9.27 14.44 -5.66
CA ASN A 375 8.41 15.28 -6.47
C ASN A 375 6.98 14.74 -6.46
N PRO A 376 5.96 15.60 -6.60
CA PRO A 376 4.62 15.15 -6.92
C PRO A 376 4.67 14.25 -8.16
N ILE A 377 4.07 13.07 -8.07
CA ILE A 377 3.83 12.23 -9.26
C ILE A 377 2.67 12.82 -10.07
N PRO A 378 2.65 12.67 -11.40
CA PRO A 378 1.51 13.07 -12.23
C PRO A 378 0.21 12.41 -11.73
N ASN A 379 -0.92 13.11 -11.86
CA ASN A 379 -2.20 12.48 -11.55
C ASN A 379 -2.47 11.32 -12.52
N PRO A 380 -3.10 10.23 -12.05
CA PRO A 380 -3.50 9.16 -12.94
C PRO A 380 -4.51 9.67 -13.98
N ILE A 381 -4.40 9.16 -15.21
CA ILE A 381 -5.38 9.43 -16.25
C ILE A 381 -6.57 8.48 -16.07
N ASP A 382 -7.77 9.05 -15.92
CA ASP A 382 -9.00 8.27 -15.86
C ASP A 382 -9.32 7.67 -17.24
N ILE A 383 -9.41 6.35 -17.29
CA ILE A 383 -9.76 5.57 -18.48
C ILE A 383 -10.91 4.60 -18.16
N THR A 384 -11.60 4.14 -19.20
CA THR A 384 -12.56 3.03 -19.05
C THR A 384 -11.83 1.70 -19.14
N THR A 385 -12.37 0.62 -18.57
CA THR A 385 -11.73 -0.71 -18.61
C THR A 385 -11.51 -1.20 -20.05
N GLY A 386 -12.48 -1.00 -20.95
CA GLY A 386 -12.34 -1.30 -22.38
C GLY A 386 -11.43 -0.34 -23.17
N GLY A 387 -10.92 0.72 -22.54
CA GLY A 387 -10.05 1.72 -23.14
C GLY A 387 -8.56 1.51 -22.90
N LEU A 388 -8.18 0.51 -22.09
CA LEU A 388 -6.80 0.24 -21.69
C LEU A 388 -5.88 -0.06 -22.89
N ALA A 389 -6.36 -0.84 -23.86
CA ALA A 389 -5.59 -1.23 -25.04
C ALA A 389 -5.45 -0.07 -26.03
N ASN A 390 -4.63 0.91 -25.67
CA ASN A 390 -4.41 2.14 -26.42
C ASN A 390 -2.99 2.67 -26.14
N GLU A 391 -2.25 2.87 -27.23
CA GLU A 391 -0.90 3.42 -27.26
C GLU A 391 -0.76 4.76 -26.53
N ASP A 392 -1.83 5.57 -26.50
CA ASP A 392 -1.84 6.85 -25.79
C ASP A 392 -1.61 6.71 -24.27
N TYR A 393 -1.82 5.51 -23.73
CA TYR A 393 -1.66 5.18 -22.32
C TYR A 393 -0.48 4.23 -22.07
N GLU A 394 0.35 3.93 -23.07
CA GLU A 394 1.52 3.08 -22.86
C GLU A 394 2.49 3.69 -21.83
N GLY A 395 2.87 2.90 -20.82
CA GLY A 395 3.77 3.33 -19.75
C GLY A 395 3.21 4.44 -18.86
N MET A 396 1.94 4.80 -19.04
CA MET A 396 1.27 5.86 -18.28
C MET A 396 0.64 5.30 -17.01
N LEU A 397 0.60 6.15 -15.99
CA LEU A 397 -0.19 5.99 -14.79
C LEU A 397 -1.65 6.26 -15.12
N VAL A 398 -2.48 5.23 -15.00
CA VAL A 398 -3.90 5.25 -15.34
C VAL A 398 -4.75 4.84 -14.15
N ARG A 399 -6.03 5.21 -14.19
CA ARG A 399 -7.02 4.78 -13.21
C ARG A 399 -8.31 4.35 -13.90
N VAL A 400 -8.84 3.22 -13.47
CA VAL A 400 -10.21 2.78 -13.77
C VAL A 400 -11.05 2.91 -12.50
N THR A 401 -12.32 3.26 -12.63
CA THR A 401 -13.23 3.50 -11.50
C THR A 401 -14.50 2.67 -11.65
N ASP A 402 -15.15 2.41 -10.53
CA ASP A 402 -16.45 1.74 -10.48
C ASP A 402 -16.46 0.38 -11.20
N VAL A 403 -15.46 -0.44 -10.93
CA VAL A 403 -15.25 -1.70 -11.64
C VAL A 403 -15.73 -2.89 -10.81
N THR A 404 -16.12 -3.98 -11.49
CA THR A 404 -16.40 -5.27 -10.86
C THR A 404 -15.39 -6.31 -11.30
N ALA A 405 -14.84 -7.08 -10.35
CA ALA A 405 -13.95 -8.19 -10.66
C ALA A 405 -14.70 -9.31 -11.38
N THR A 406 -14.36 -9.57 -12.64
CA THR A 406 -14.99 -10.58 -13.50
C THR A 406 -14.30 -11.93 -13.43
N TYR A 407 -13.02 -11.92 -13.04
CA TYR A 407 -12.18 -13.10 -12.90
C TYR A 407 -11.08 -12.82 -11.87
N ALA A 408 -10.86 -13.75 -10.94
CA ALA A 408 -9.80 -13.65 -9.96
C ALA A 408 -9.19 -15.03 -9.69
N THR A 409 -7.86 -15.07 -9.60
CA THR A 409 -7.10 -16.25 -9.16
C THR A 409 -6.20 -15.85 -8.01
N PHE A 410 -6.12 -16.70 -6.99
CA PHE A 410 -5.24 -16.47 -5.84
C PHE A 410 -4.01 -17.41 -5.96
N ASN A 411 -2.81 -16.92 -5.63
CA ASN A 411 -1.50 -17.62 -5.75
C ASN A 411 -0.83 -17.70 -7.14
N PHE A 412 -0.96 -16.68 -8.01
CA PHE A 412 -0.24 -16.61 -9.29
C PHE A 412 -0.57 -17.74 -10.30
N ASP A 413 -1.66 -18.46 -10.12
CA ASP A 413 -2.09 -19.54 -11.03
C ASP A 413 -2.36 -19.04 -12.47
N ASP A 414 -2.48 -17.72 -12.66
CA ASP A 414 -2.54 -17.01 -13.95
C ASP A 414 -1.51 -15.87 -14.06
N TYR A 415 -0.26 -16.14 -13.62
CA TYR A 415 0.83 -15.15 -13.61
C TYR A 415 0.53 -13.88 -12.80
N GLY A 416 -0.32 -14.01 -11.76
CA GLY A 416 -0.72 -12.90 -10.90
C GLY A 416 -1.79 -11.99 -11.54
N GLN A 417 -2.39 -12.39 -12.67
CA GLN A 417 -3.40 -11.61 -13.34
C GLN A 417 -4.82 -11.93 -12.85
N TRP A 418 -5.64 -10.88 -12.81
CA TRP A 418 -7.08 -10.92 -12.57
C TRP A 418 -7.75 -9.88 -13.46
N ARG A 419 -9.09 -9.85 -13.55
CA ARG A 419 -9.81 -8.99 -14.50
C ARG A 419 -10.95 -8.25 -13.85
N VAL A 420 -11.18 -7.05 -14.38
CA VAL A 420 -12.27 -6.17 -14.00
C VAL A 420 -13.00 -5.60 -15.21
N ASP A 421 -14.24 -5.19 -15.03
CA ASP A 421 -15.05 -4.55 -16.06
C ASP A 421 -15.93 -3.44 -15.44
N ASP A 422 -15.99 -2.28 -16.08
CA ASP A 422 -16.92 -1.18 -15.79
C ASP A 422 -18.18 -1.19 -16.69
N GLY A 423 -18.30 -2.20 -17.54
CA GLY A 423 -19.33 -2.35 -18.58
C GLY A 423 -18.88 -1.92 -19.98
N THR A 424 -17.67 -1.38 -20.13
CA THR A 424 -17.09 -1.02 -21.43
C THR A 424 -16.19 -2.09 -22.04
N GLY A 425 -15.81 -3.12 -21.27
CA GLY A 425 -14.98 -4.24 -21.71
C GLY A 425 -13.99 -4.69 -20.64
N GLU A 426 -13.46 -5.92 -20.75
CA GLU A 426 -12.52 -6.44 -19.74
C GLU A 426 -11.17 -5.69 -19.74
N CYS A 427 -10.65 -5.47 -18.53
CA CYS A 427 -9.33 -4.92 -18.25
C CYS A 427 -8.55 -5.91 -17.37
N ASN A 428 -7.33 -6.26 -17.77
CA ASN A 428 -6.44 -7.08 -16.94
C ASN A 428 -5.78 -6.21 -15.87
N ILE A 429 -5.76 -6.71 -14.64
CA ILE A 429 -4.99 -6.17 -13.53
C ILE A 429 -3.90 -7.18 -13.19
N HIS A 430 -2.68 -6.70 -12.95
CA HIS A 430 -1.52 -7.53 -12.69
C HIS A 430 -0.97 -7.27 -11.29
N ASN A 431 -1.09 -8.29 -10.44
CA ASN A 431 -0.38 -8.35 -9.17
C ASN A 431 1.11 -8.57 -9.45
N THR A 432 1.94 -7.68 -8.98
CA THR A 432 3.39 -7.76 -9.15
C THR A 432 4.03 -8.13 -7.82
N GLN A 433 4.94 -9.08 -7.82
CA GLN A 433 5.63 -9.53 -6.59
C GLN A 433 6.46 -8.40 -5.95
N GLU A 434 6.95 -7.48 -6.78
CA GLU A 434 7.84 -6.37 -6.41
C GLU A 434 7.09 -5.06 -6.12
N GLY A 435 5.82 -4.97 -6.53
CA GLY A 435 4.93 -3.85 -6.25
C GLY A 435 3.88 -4.24 -5.21
N TYR A 436 2.66 -4.53 -5.66
CA TYR A 436 1.55 -4.93 -4.79
C TYR A 436 0.76 -6.12 -5.33
N GLU A 437 0.26 -6.94 -4.41
CA GLU A 437 -0.60 -8.09 -4.68
C GLU A 437 -1.96 -7.89 -4.00
N TYR A 438 -3.00 -7.65 -4.79
CA TYR A 438 -4.36 -7.53 -4.27
C TYR A 438 -5.10 -8.88 -4.35
N PRO A 439 -5.68 -9.38 -3.25
CA PRO A 439 -6.38 -10.66 -3.22
C PRO A 439 -7.84 -10.53 -3.70
N ALA A 440 -8.05 -10.15 -4.96
CA ALA A 440 -9.39 -9.92 -5.52
C ALA A 440 -10.30 -11.16 -5.43
N GLU A 441 -11.59 -10.95 -5.22
CA GLU A 441 -12.64 -11.98 -5.30
C GLU A 441 -13.57 -11.75 -6.50
N ILE A 442 -14.00 -12.82 -7.17
CA ILE A 442 -14.95 -12.69 -8.30
C ILE A 442 -16.26 -12.08 -7.81
N GLY A 443 -16.72 -11.01 -8.47
CA GLY A 443 -17.91 -10.25 -8.12
C GLY A 443 -17.64 -9.07 -7.18
N GLU A 444 -16.41 -8.91 -6.68
CA GLU A 444 -16.02 -7.79 -5.85
C GLU A 444 -16.14 -6.47 -6.61
N TYR A 445 -16.77 -5.47 -5.99
CA TYR A 445 -16.82 -4.11 -6.51
C TYR A 445 -15.68 -3.28 -5.93
N ILE A 446 -14.96 -2.59 -6.80
CA ILE A 446 -13.76 -1.82 -6.47
C ILE A 446 -13.97 -0.40 -6.96
N SER A 447 -13.85 0.59 -6.06
CA SER A 447 -14.16 1.98 -6.39
C SER A 447 -13.13 2.57 -7.34
N SER A 448 -11.86 2.27 -7.15
CA SER A 448 -10.82 2.64 -8.11
C SER A 448 -9.63 1.69 -8.09
N ILE A 449 -9.03 1.50 -9.26
CA ILE A 449 -7.76 0.81 -9.42
C ILE A 449 -6.84 1.73 -10.20
N THR A 450 -5.70 2.05 -9.61
CA THR A 450 -4.65 2.90 -10.18
C THR A 450 -3.40 2.06 -10.44
N GLY A 451 -2.69 2.31 -11.52
CA GLY A 451 -1.43 1.62 -11.79
C GLY A 451 -0.83 2.00 -13.12
N VAL A 452 0.32 1.43 -13.45
CA VAL A 452 0.95 1.68 -14.75
C VAL A 452 0.36 0.77 -15.81
N SER A 453 -0.02 1.36 -16.93
CA SER A 453 -0.47 0.65 -18.12
C SER A 453 0.73 0.07 -18.86
N THR A 454 0.71 -1.25 -19.04
CA THR A 454 1.83 -2.03 -19.56
C THR A 454 1.35 -2.99 -20.62
N TYR A 455 2.10 -3.09 -21.72
CA TYR A 455 1.90 -4.09 -22.74
C TYR A 455 3.04 -5.11 -22.73
N LEU A 456 2.78 -6.32 -22.22
CA LEU A 456 3.78 -7.40 -22.17
C LEU A 456 3.11 -8.77 -22.32
N PHE A 457 3.79 -9.65 -23.05
CA PHE A 457 3.37 -11.04 -23.30
C PHE A 457 2.00 -11.19 -23.98
N GLY A 458 1.63 -10.29 -24.89
CA GLY A 458 0.37 -10.38 -25.64
C GLY A 458 -0.83 -9.68 -25.01
N GLU A 459 -0.64 -9.00 -23.88
CA GLU A 459 -1.74 -8.48 -23.08
C GLU A 459 -1.44 -7.09 -22.53
N TRP A 460 -2.40 -6.19 -22.71
CA TRP A 460 -2.49 -4.95 -21.97
C TRP A 460 -2.96 -5.23 -20.54
N LYS A 461 -2.29 -4.62 -19.57
CA LYS A 461 -2.62 -4.75 -18.14
C LYS A 461 -2.31 -3.47 -17.36
N ILE A 462 -3.00 -3.29 -16.24
CA ILE A 462 -2.65 -2.29 -15.21
C ILE A 462 -1.83 -3.02 -14.14
N SER A 463 -0.56 -2.66 -14.00
CA SER A 463 0.32 -3.21 -12.97
C SER A 463 0.26 -2.39 -11.68
N LEU A 464 -0.06 -3.07 -10.57
CA LEU A 464 -0.17 -2.46 -9.24
C LEU A 464 1.22 -2.16 -8.67
N ARG A 465 1.36 -1.04 -7.97
CA ARG A 465 2.64 -0.51 -7.48
C ARG A 465 2.71 -0.54 -5.96
N MET A 466 1.58 -0.30 -5.29
CA MET A 466 1.47 -0.19 -3.83
C MET A 466 0.04 -0.46 -3.35
N GLU A 467 -0.16 -0.59 -2.04
CA GLU A 467 -1.48 -0.89 -1.44
C GLU A 467 -2.54 0.17 -1.79
N ASP A 468 -2.15 1.45 -1.83
CA ASP A 468 -3.04 2.58 -2.16
C ASP A 468 -3.53 2.58 -3.62
N ASP A 469 -3.02 1.67 -4.47
CA ASP A 469 -3.48 1.57 -5.86
C ASP A 469 -4.86 0.91 -5.99
N VAL A 470 -5.33 0.17 -4.97
CA VAL A 470 -6.66 -0.45 -4.98
C VAL A 470 -7.50 0.16 -3.86
N GLU A 471 -8.46 1.00 -4.24
CA GLU A 471 -9.45 1.50 -3.31
C GLU A 471 -10.64 0.56 -3.31
N ALA A 472 -10.80 -0.18 -2.21
CA ALA A 472 -11.95 -1.05 -2.02
C ALA A 472 -13.26 -0.26 -2.13
N GLY A 473 -14.14 -0.72 -3.01
CA GLY A 473 -15.49 -0.20 -3.12
C GLY A 473 -16.37 -0.78 -2.02
N SER A 474 -17.47 -0.11 -1.69
CA SER A 474 -18.56 -0.77 -0.98
C SER A 474 -19.30 -1.66 -1.96
N ASP A 475 -19.44 -2.96 -1.66
CA ASP A 475 -20.31 -3.88 -2.40
C ASP A 475 -21.62 -3.18 -2.79
N GLN A 476 -22.05 -3.34 -4.05
CA GLN A 476 -23.32 -2.85 -4.58
C GLN A 476 -24.20 -3.98 -5.10
N SER A 477 -23.68 -5.21 -5.11
CA SER A 477 -24.39 -6.38 -5.61
C SER A 477 -25.30 -6.94 -4.54
N GLY A 478 -26.48 -7.40 -4.95
CA GLY A 478 -27.40 -8.07 -4.04
C GLY A 478 -27.18 -9.60 -4.00
N PRO A 479 -27.58 -10.28 -2.91
CA PRO A 479 -27.37 -11.71 -2.73
C PRO A 479 -27.95 -12.62 -3.84
N SER A 480 -27.13 -13.54 -4.33
CA SER A 480 -27.49 -14.55 -5.34
C SER A 480 -27.57 -15.97 -4.76
N ILE A 481 -28.48 -16.81 -5.27
CA ILE A 481 -28.63 -18.20 -4.79
C ILE A 481 -27.54 -19.08 -5.41
N ILE A 482 -26.77 -19.75 -4.56
CA ILE A 482 -25.78 -20.77 -4.97
C ILE A 482 -26.33 -22.20 -4.83
N GLU A 483 -27.24 -22.44 -3.88
CA GLU A 483 -27.82 -23.77 -3.64
C GLU A 483 -29.24 -23.69 -3.08
N THR A 484 -30.07 -24.69 -3.42
CA THR A 484 -31.39 -24.91 -2.79
C THR A 484 -31.53 -26.36 -2.35
N THR A 485 -31.88 -26.59 -1.08
CA THR A 485 -32.03 -27.92 -0.50
C THR A 485 -33.44 -28.14 0.02
N VAL A 486 -34.01 -29.32 -0.22
CA VAL A 486 -35.31 -29.73 0.35
C VAL A 486 -35.09 -30.28 1.76
N LEU A 487 -35.81 -29.72 2.75
CA LEU A 487 -35.80 -30.22 4.13
C LEU A 487 -37.01 -31.11 4.41
N SER A 488 -38.16 -30.77 3.83
CA SER A 488 -39.39 -31.56 3.86
C SER A 488 -40.34 -31.13 2.72
N GLU A 489 -41.49 -31.77 2.62
CA GLU A 489 -42.58 -31.38 1.72
C GLU A 489 -43.20 -30.01 2.03
N THR A 490 -42.83 -29.36 3.14
CA THR A 490 -43.27 -28.01 3.52
C THR A 490 -42.10 -27.07 3.84
N SER A 491 -40.86 -27.47 3.56
CA SER A 491 -39.70 -26.65 3.93
C SER A 491 -38.50 -26.86 3.01
N ILE A 492 -37.86 -25.75 2.62
CA ILE A 492 -36.63 -25.70 1.82
C ILE A 492 -35.61 -24.77 2.48
N ALA A 493 -34.33 -24.98 2.21
CA ALA A 493 -33.23 -24.09 2.57
C ALA A 493 -32.61 -23.48 1.32
N LEU A 494 -32.36 -22.17 1.35
CA LEU A 494 -31.66 -21.41 0.33
C LEU A 494 -30.29 -21.01 0.88
N PHE A 495 -29.24 -21.16 0.07
CA PHE A 495 -27.89 -20.70 0.35
C PHE A 495 -27.51 -19.60 -0.63
N PHE A 496 -27.04 -18.48 -0.10
CA PHE A 496 -26.57 -17.32 -0.86
C PHE A 496 -25.04 -17.31 -0.95
N ASN A 497 -24.50 -16.63 -1.96
CA ASN A 497 -23.06 -16.39 -2.13
C ASN A 497 -22.46 -15.56 -0.97
N GLU A 498 -23.30 -14.89 -0.18
CA GLU A 498 -22.93 -13.92 0.84
C GLU A 498 -23.93 -13.90 2.00
N ASN A 499 -23.62 -13.14 3.06
CA ASN A 499 -24.52 -12.97 4.20
C ASN A 499 -25.71 -12.09 3.84
N VAL A 500 -26.91 -12.51 4.23
CA VAL A 500 -28.14 -11.72 3.98
C VAL A 500 -28.57 -10.98 5.24
N GLU A 501 -29.01 -9.72 5.08
CA GLU A 501 -29.55 -8.91 6.17
C GLU A 501 -30.85 -9.51 6.68
N GLN A 502 -30.97 -9.56 8.00
CA GLN A 502 -32.00 -10.36 8.65
C GLN A 502 -33.43 -9.94 8.30
N SER A 503 -33.74 -8.64 8.32
CA SER A 503 -35.11 -8.16 8.15
C SER A 503 -35.66 -8.43 6.75
N SER A 504 -34.83 -8.25 5.73
CA SER A 504 -35.15 -8.53 4.34
C SER A 504 -35.19 -10.03 4.05
N ALA A 505 -34.28 -10.81 4.64
CA ALA A 505 -34.26 -12.27 4.51
C ALA A 505 -35.44 -12.96 5.22
N GLU A 506 -35.96 -12.39 6.30
CA GLU A 506 -37.09 -12.94 7.06
C GLU A 506 -38.46 -12.44 6.59
N ASN A 507 -38.49 -11.62 5.52
CA ASN A 507 -39.73 -11.17 4.88
C ASN A 507 -40.21 -12.19 3.81
N PRO A 508 -41.28 -12.95 4.05
CA PRO A 508 -41.75 -13.98 3.11
C PRO A 508 -42.20 -13.40 1.75
N ASN A 509 -42.53 -12.11 1.66
CA ASN A 509 -42.93 -11.48 0.39
C ASN A 509 -41.78 -11.33 -0.60
N ASN A 510 -40.53 -11.48 -0.14
CA ASN A 510 -39.34 -11.45 -0.99
C ASN A 510 -39.10 -12.77 -1.74
N TYR A 511 -39.92 -13.80 -1.48
CA TYR A 511 -39.78 -15.14 -2.03
C TYR A 511 -41.05 -15.53 -2.79
N SER A 512 -40.88 -16.09 -3.98
CA SER A 512 -41.97 -16.69 -4.74
C SER A 512 -41.54 -18.05 -5.28
N ILE A 513 -42.44 -19.03 -5.23
CA ILE A 513 -42.19 -20.37 -5.76
C ILE A 513 -43.27 -20.64 -6.81
N ASN A 514 -42.86 -21.20 -7.95
CA ASN A 514 -43.79 -21.54 -9.02
C ASN A 514 -44.80 -22.65 -8.60
N ASN A 515 -45.72 -23.00 -9.50
CA ASN A 515 -46.74 -24.04 -9.27
C ASN A 515 -47.70 -23.75 -8.10
N GLY A 516 -47.86 -22.48 -7.72
CA GLY A 516 -48.86 -22.04 -6.74
C GLY A 516 -48.49 -22.32 -5.28
N ILE A 517 -47.21 -22.60 -5.01
CA ILE A 517 -46.70 -22.77 -3.65
C ILE A 517 -46.71 -21.43 -2.91
N VAL A 518 -47.25 -21.43 -1.70
CA VAL A 518 -47.27 -20.27 -0.81
C VAL A 518 -46.08 -20.34 0.14
N VAL A 519 -45.32 -19.25 0.24
CA VAL A 519 -44.29 -19.07 1.29
C VAL A 519 -44.97 -18.50 2.52
N GLU A 520 -45.03 -19.28 3.59
CA GLU A 520 -45.71 -18.93 4.84
C GLU A 520 -44.79 -18.13 5.78
N SER A 521 -43.51 -18.49 5.82
CA SER A 521 -42.49 -17.77 6.59
C SER A 521 -41.09 -17.99 6.01
N ALA A 522 -40.20 -17.06 6.33
CA ALA A 522 -38.77 -17.15 6.07
C ALA A 522 -38.02 -16.93 7.38
N SER A 523 -36.95 -17.67 7.62
CA SER A 523 -36.11 -17.51 8.81
C SER A 523 -34.64 -17.66 8.44
N ARG A 524 -33.83 -16.65 8.78
CA ARG A 524 -32.39 -16.68 8.54
C ARG A 524 -31.72 -17.59 9.58
N HIS A 525 -30.77 -18.42 9.14
CA HIS A 525 -30.12 -19.35 10.05
C HIS A 525 -29.24 -18.60 11.07
N PRO A 526 -29.31 -18.91 12.38
CA PRO A 526 -28.71 -18.09 13.43
C PRO A 526 -27.17 -18.03 13.42
N PHE A 527 -26.52 -19.03 12.80
CA PHE A 527 -25.05 -19.15 12.74
C PHE A 527 -24.50 -19.26 11.31
N GLN A 528 -25.37 -19.28 10.30
CA GLN A 528 -24.98 -19.34 8.89
C GLN A 528 -25.79 -18.27 8.17
N TRP A 529 -25.31 -17.04 8.22
CA TRP A 529 -26.08 -15.86 7.86
C TRP A 529 -26.36 -15.76 6.35
N SER A 530 -25.66 -16.55 5.53
CA SER A 530 -25.95 -16.78 4.11
C SER A 530 -27.05 -17.81 3.85
N ARG A 531 -27.72 -18.35 4.88
CA ARG A 531 -28.76 -19.38 4.74
C ARG A 531 -30.12 -18.89 5.21
N VAL A 532 -31.15 -19.10 4.39
CA VAL A 532 -32.55 -18.84 4.75
C VAL A 532 -33.37 -20.12 4.61
N ASN A 533 -34.11 -20.47 5.65
CA ASN A 533 -35.08 -21.56 5.60
C ASN A 533 -36.48 -20.99 5.34
N LEU A 534 -37.15 -21.52 4.31
CA LEU A 534 -38.54 -21.18 4.02
C LEU A 534 -39.48 -22.26 4.56
N THR A 535 -40.58 -21.83 5.16
CA THR A 535 -41.75 -22.67 5.43
C THR A 535 -42.80 -22.37 4.38
N THR A 536 -43.37 -23.42 3.80
CA THR A 536 -44.19 -23.35 2.60
C THR A 536 -45.43 -24.24 2.72
N SER A 537 -46.44 -23.98 1.91
CA SER A 537 -47.52 -24.92 1.67
C SER A 537 -46.99 -26.24 1.11
N THR A 538 -47.67 -27.37 1.35
CA THR A 538 -47.23 -28.70 0.89
C THR A 538 -46.94 -28.76 -0.60
N HIS A 539 -45.73 -29.19 -0.95
CA HIS A 539 -45.30 -29.47 -2.31
C HIS A 539 -45.72 -30.89 -2.72
N ALA A 540 -46.35 -31.02 -3.89
CA ALA A 540 -46.50 -32.32 -4.54
C ALA A 540 -45.16 -32.74 -5.20
N GLY A 541 -45.06 -34.01 -5.63
CA GLY A 541 -43.91 -34.45 -6.41
C GLY A 541 -43.75 -33.65 -7.71
N GLY A 542 -42.53 -33.20 -8.00
CA GLY A 542 -42.22 -32.42 -9.20
C GLY A 542 -41.06 -31.44 -9.03
N ASP A 543 -40.76 -30.72 -10.12
CA ASP A 543 -39.73 -29.68 -10.19
C ASP A 543 -40.28 -28.30 -9.85
N TYR A 544 -39.52 -27.54 -9.07
CA TYR A 544 -39.88 -26.21 -8.60
C TYR A 544 -38.74 -25.21 -8.83
N GLN A 545 -39.14 -23.95 -9.01
CA GLN A 545 -38.26 -22.80 -9.11
C GLN A 545 -38.66 -21.80 -8.05
N VAL A 546 -37.69 -21.37 -7.24
CA VAL A 546 -37.82 -20.24 -6.32
C VAL A 546 -37.21 -19.00 -6.97
N THR A 547 -37.90 -17.87 -6.88
CA THR A 547 -37.41 -16.55 -7.29
C THR A 547 -37.39 -15.64 -6.07
N VAL A 548 -36.25 -14.98 -5.84
CA VAL A 548 -35.99 -14.11 -4.69
C VAL A 548 -35.74 -12.68 -5.18
N SER A 549 -36.39 -11.70 -4.55
CA SER A 549 -36.22 -10.29 -4.88
C SER A 549 -36.30 -9.44 -3.62
N ASN A 550 -35.51 -8.36 -3.56
CA ASN A 550 -35.42 -7.45 -2.41
C ASN A 550 -34.90 -8.09 -1.11
N VAL A 551 -34.23 -9.25 -1.18
CA VAL A 551 -33.37 -9.70 -0.08
C VAL A 551 -32.10 -8.88 -0.18
N MET A 552 -31.74 -8.22 0.92
CA MET A 552 -30.56 -7.37 1.00
C MET A 552 -29.39 -8.15 1.59
N ASP A 553 -28.18 -7.79 1.21
CA ASP A 553 -26.97 -8.10 1.98
C ASP A 553 -26.89 -7.24 3.26
N GLU A 554 -25.85 -7.42 4.07
CA GLU A 554 -25.61 -6.63 5.29
C GLU A 554 -25.25 -5.15 5.00
N LEU A 555 -25.05 -4.77 3.74
CA LEU A 555 -24.73 -3.40 3.30
C LEU A 555 -25.93 -2.67 2.70
N GLY A 556 -27.06 -3.36 2.51
CA GLY A 556 -28.34 -2.79 2.05
C GLY A 556 -28.59 -2.96 0.54
N ASN A 557 -27.80 -3.76 -0.17
CA ASN A 557 -27.93 -3.98 -1.60
C ASN A 557 -28.98 -5.05 -1.91
N PRO A 558 -30.05 -4.73 -2.64
CA PRO A 558 -31.13 -5.68 -2.89
C PRO A 558 -30.83 -6.58 -4.10
N ASN A 559 -31.16 -7.87 -3.98
CA ASN A 559 -31.08 -8.75 -5.13
C ASN A 559 -32.21 -8.50 -6.16
N SER A 560 -31.87 -8.65 -7.44
CA SER A 560 -32.76 -8.37 -8.58
C SER A 560 -33.26 -9.64 -9.27
N GLY A 561 -33.91 -10.53 -8.51
CA GLY A 561 -34.56 -11.72 -9.08
C GLY A 561 -33.71 -12.98 -9.11
N ALA A 562 -32.93 -13.26 -8.06
CA ALA A 562 -32.13 -14.48 -7.96
C ALA A 562 -33.00 -15.74 -8.02
N GLN A 563 -32.53 -16.79 -8.71
CA GLN A 563 -33.30 -18.01 -8.96
C GLN A 563 -32.61 -19.25 -8.38
N GLY A 564 -33.40 -20.13 -7.76
CA GLY A 564 -32.98 -21.45 -7.30
C GLY A 564 -33.93 -22.54 -7.83
N TYR A 565 -33.43 -23.76 -7.94
CA TYR A 565 -34.18 -24.90 -8.49
C TYR A 565 -34.09 -26.11 -7.57
N TYR A 566 -35.20 -26.83 -7.38
CA TYR A 566 -35.25 -28.04 -6.56
C TYR A 566 -36.35 -29.01 -7.01
N ASN A 567 -36.26 -30.27 -6.59
CA ASN A 567 -37.24 -31.32 -6.89
C ASN A 567 -37.76 -31.95 -5.60
N ILE A 568 -39.08 -32.15 -5.50
CA ILE A 568 -39.73 -32.89 -4.41
C ILE A 568 -40.15 -34.26 -4.94
N LEU A 569 -39.88 -35.32 -4.19
CA LEU A 569 -40.25 -36.69 -4.59
C LEU A 569 -41.69 -37.01 -4.16
N GLY A 570 -42.59 -37.18 -5.13
CA GLY A 570 -43.97 -37.61 -4.88
C GLY A 570 -44.16 -39.12 -4.96
N LEU A 571 -45.15 -39.66 -4.25
CA LEU A 571 -45.54 -41.08 -4.30
C LEU A 571 -46.14 -41.53 -5.63
N ASN A 572 -46.47 -40.61 -6.55
CA ASN A 572 -47.19 -40.88 -7.80
C ASN A 572 -46.38 -40.54 -9.06
N GLU A 573 -45.07 -40.82 -9.09
CA GLU A 573 -44.27 -40.69 -10.31
C GLU A 573 -43.92 -42.05 -10.93
N ASN A 574 -44.18 -42.18 -12.24
CA ASN A 574 -43.63 -43.17 -13.17
C ASN A 574 -43.22 -44.52 -12.54
N LEU A 575 -44.23 -45.35 -12.27
CA LEU A 575 -44.02 -46.77 -11.98
C LEU A 575 -43.54 -47.46 -13.25
N ASN A 576 -42.41 -48.18 -13.18
CA ASN A 576 -42.01 -49.07 -14.27
C ASN A 576 -42.92 -50.32 -14.23
N PRO A 577 -43.79 -50.56 -15.24
CA PRO A 577 -44.74 -51.67 -15.21
C PRO A 577 -44.05 -53.05 -15.30
N GLN A 578 -42.76 -53.11 -15.64
CA GLN A 578 -41.97 -54.34 -15.69
C GLN A 578 -41.23 -54.64 -14.38
N LEU A 579 -41.10 -53.67 -13.47
CA LEU A 579 -40.33 -53.83 -12.24
C LEU A 579 -41.19 -54.47 -11.14
N THR A 580 -40.76 -55.61 -10.61
CA THR A 580 -41.46 -56.31 -9.53
C THR A 580 -40.69 -56.21 -8.22
N LEU A 581 -41.33 -55.73 -7.15
CA LEU A 581 -40.77 -55.60 -5.81
C LEU A 581 -41.48 -56.54 -4.83
N PHE A 582 -40.75 -57.46 -4.20
CA PHE A 582 -41.33 -58.41 -3.24
C PHE A 582 -40.31 -58.83 -2.17
N PRO A 583 -40.70 -59.07 -0.91
CA PRO A 583 -41.97 -58.68 -0.31
C PRO A 583 -42.05 -57.16 -0.16
N ASN A 584 -43.23 -56.60 -0.38
CA ASN A 584 -43.55 -55.20 -0.10
C ASN A 584 -44.87 -55.14 0.69
N PRO A 585 -44.87 -54.86 2.01
CA PRO A 585 -43.73 -54.44 2.81
C PRO A 585 -42.64 -55.51 3.03
N SER A 586 -41.38 -55.08 3.10
CA SER A 586 -40.17 -55.88 3.37
C SER A 586 -39.76 -55.81 4.85
N ASN A 587 -39.06 -56.84 5.35
CA ASN A 587 -38.43 -56.86 6.68
C ASN A 587 -36.89 -56.69 6.58
N GLY A 588 -36.41 -55.99 5.55
CA GLY A 588 -34.98 -55.79 5.27
C GLY A 588 -34.51 -56.52 4.00
N THR A 589 -35.07 -57.68 3.65
CA THR A 589 -34.76 -58.35 2.37
C THR A 589 -35.74 -57.97 1.27
N LEU A 590 -35.26 -57.44 0.15
CA LEU A 590 -36.05 -57.02 -1.01
C LEU A 590 -35.57 -57.72 -2.28
N PHE A 591 -36.49 -58.39 -2.97
CA PHE A 591 -36.28 -58.94 -4.31
C PHE A 591 -36.79 -57.96 -5.35
N ILE A 592 -35.93 -57.65 -6.32
CA ILE A 592 -36.20 -56.74 -7.43
C ILE A 592 -36.07 -57.54 -8.72
N GLY A 593 -37.15 -57.62 -9.51
CA GLY A 593 -37.18 -58.28 -10.82
C GLY A 593 -37.52 -57.31 -11.94
N GLY A 594 -37.19 -57.68 -13.18
CA GLY A 594 -37.43 -56.85 -14.37
C GLY A 594 -36.29 -55.89 -14.70
N LEU A 595 -35.06 -56.27 -14.35
CA LEU A 595 -33.86 -55.46 -14.55
C LEU A 595 -33.12 -55.84 -15.85
N GLU A 596 -32.50 -54.85 -16.49
CA GLU A 596 -31.54 -55.00 -17.58
C GLU A 596 -30.09 -54.86 -17.07
N LYS A 597 -29.18 -55.69 -17.61
CA LYS A 597 -27.76 -55.65 -17.29
C LYS A 597 -27.12 -54.29 -17.63
N ASN A 598 -26.11 -53.90 -16.86
CA ASN A 598 -25.35 -52.65 -16.99
C ASN A 598 -26.16 -51.37 -16.79
N LYS A 599 -27.35 -51.45 -16.18
CA LYS A 599 -28.14 -50.29 -15.75
C LYS A 599 -27.91 -50.02 -14.27
N THR A 600 -27.94 -48.75 -13.88
CA THR A 600 -27.82 -48.35 -12.47
C THR A 600 -29.16 -48.49 -11.75
N ILE A 601 -29.12 -49.04 -10.55
CA ILE A 601 -30.23 -49.09 -9.61
C ILE A 601 -29.84 -48.38 -8.31
N GLU A 602 -30.74 -47.55 -7.80
CA GLU A 602 -30.56 -46.81 -6.54
C GLU A 602 -31.74 -47.09 -5.61
N ILE A 603 -31.47 -47.26 -4.32
CA ILE A 603 -32.49 -47.16 -3.26
C ILE A 603 -32.31 -45.79 -2.63
N VAL A 604 -33.38 -45.00 -2.63
CA VAL A 604 -33.41 -43.68 -2.02
C VAL A 604 -34.46 -43.62 -0.93
N ASP A 605 -34.21 -42.84 0.11
CA ASP A 605 -35.23 -42.52 1.11
C ASP A 605 -36.28 -41.53 0.56
N LEU A 606 -37.24 -41.13 1.40
CA LEU A 606 -38.30 -40.20 1.02
C LEU A 606 -37.79 -38.79 0.66
N LEU A 607 -36.59 -38.44 1.11
CA LEU A 607 -35.95 -37.14 0.88
C LEU A 607 -34.97 -37.19 -0.32
N GLY A 608 -34.85 -38.35 -0.99
CA GLY A 608 -33.99 -38.54 -2.16
C GLY A 608 -32.53 -38.87 -1.85
N LYS A 609 -32.19 -39.07 -0.56
CA LYS A 609 -30.86 -39.50 -0.16
C LYS A 609 -30.64 -40.94 -0.62
N THR A 610 -29.51 -41.20 -1.27
CA THR A 610 -29.16 -42.55 -1.74
C THR A 610 -28.67 -43.42 -0.58
N GLU A 611 -29.44 -44.45 -0.27
CA GLU A 611 -29.16 -45.46 0.75
C GLU A 611 -28.44 -46.68 0.17
N TYR A 612 -28.61 -46.93 -1.12
CA TYR A 612 -27.93 -48.00 -1.85
C TYR A 612 -27.79 -47.64 -3.32
N LYS A 613 -26.66 -47.99 -3.94
CA LYS A 613 -26.44 -47.82 -5.39
C LYS A 613 -25.61 -48.97 -5.92
N ASN A 614 -26.06 -49.55 -7.03
CA ASN A 614 -25.31 -50.61 -7.70
C ASN A 614 -25.55 -50.61 -9.21
N THR A 615 -24.69 -51.30 -9.94
CA THR A 615 -24.90 -51.64 -11.35
C THR A 615 -25.46 -53.05 -11.44
N VAL A 616 -26.58 -53.19 -12.15
CA VAL A 616 -27.27 -54.47 -12.33
C VAL A 616 -26.40 -55.44 -13.13
N SER A 617 -26.07 -56.59 -12.51
CA SER A 617 -25.34 -57.69 -13.13
C SER A 617 -26.24 -58.80 -13.69
N GLU A 618 -27.45 -58.94 -13.13
CA GLU A 618 -28.44 -59.98 -13.45
C GLU A 618 -29.86 -59.38 -13.56
N GLU A 619 -30.77 -60.07 -14.25
CA GLU A 619 -32.14 -59.57 -14.47
C GLU A 619 -33.03 -59.57 -13.21
N LYS A 620 -32.49 -60.10 -12.11
CA LYS A 620 -33.07 -60.12 -10.77
C LYS A 620 -32.00 -59.81 -9.74
N LEU A 621 -32.38 -59.13 -8.66
CA LEU A 621 -31.49 -58.77 -7.58
C LEU A 621 -32.16 -59.05 -6.24
N GLU A 622 -31.41 -59.66 -5.32
CA GLU A 622 -31.78 -59.81 -3.91
C GLU A 622 -30.93 -58.84 -3.10
N LEU A 623 -31.59 -57.95 -2.35
CA LEU A 623 -30.94 -56.96 -1.50
C LEU A 623 -31.29 -57.21 -0.04
N ASP A 624 -30.27 -57.34 0.81
CA ASP A 624 -30.41 -57.30 2.27
C ASP A 624 -30.13 -55.85 2.75
N LEU A 625 -31.19 -55.05 2.76
CA LEU A 625 -31.19 -53.64 3.09
C LEU A 625 -31.24 -53.47 4.62
N LYS A 626 -30.13 -53.04 5.23
CA LYS A 626 -30.03 -52.70 6.66
C LYS A 626 -30.57 -51.30 6.94
N LEU A 627 -31.80 -51.05 6.52
CA LEU A 627 -32.45 -49.75 6.62
C LEU A 627 -33.49 -49.75 7.73
N ASN A 628 -33.74 -48.58 8.32
CA ASN A 628 -34.77 -48.42 9.35
C ASN A 628 -36.18 -48.55 8.75
N SER A 629 -37.17 -48.86 9.60
CA SER A 629 -38.58 -48.89 9.21
C SER A 629 -38.99 -47.55 8.55
N GLY A 630 -39.59 -47.60 7.36
CA GLY A 630 -39.88 -46.42 6.56
C GLY A 630 -40.29 -46.71 5.12
N ILE A 631 -40.56 -45.66 4.35
CA ILE A 631 -40.86 -45.74 2.92
C ILE A 631 -39.60 -45.37 2.14
N TYR A 632 -39.26 -46.19 1.14
CA TYR A 632 -38.10 -46.01 0.26
C TYR A 632 -38.54 -46.17 -1.20
N PHE A 633 -37.70 -45.71 -2.12
CA PHE A 633 -37.94 -45.83 -3.56
C PHE A 633 -36.79 -46.57 -4.23
N VAL A 634 -37.14 -47.52 -5.10
CA VAL A 634 -36.21 -48.06 -6.09
C VAL A 634 -36.22 -47.12 -7.29
N LYS A 635 -35.09 -46.47 -7.57
CA LYS A 635 -34.88 -45.65 -8.77
C LYS A 635 -34.12 -46.47 -9.81
N TYR A 636 -34.75 -46.65 -10.98
CA TYR A 636 -34.25 -47.48 -12.05
C TYR A 636 -34.64 -46.92 -13.42
N MET A 637 -33.65 -46.59 -14.26
CA MET A 637 -33.88 -46.04 -15.62
C MET A 637 -34.85 -44.84 -15.66
N GLY A 638 -34.77 -43.96 -14.65
CA GLY A 638 -35.65 -42.79 -14.53
C GLY A 638 -37.03 -43.07 -13.92
N TYR A 639 -37.40 -44.34 -13.72
CA TYR A 639 -38.61 -44.74 -13.01
C TYR A 639 -38.35 -44.87 -11.50
N LYS A 640 -39.38 -44.65 -10.68
CA LYS A 640 -39.31 -44.74 -9.22
C LYS A 640 -40.43 -45.66 -8.73
N SER A 641 -40.08 -46.74 -8.04
CA SER A 641 -41.06 -47.70 -7.50
C SER A 641 -40.97 -47.75 -5.97
N PRO A 642 -42.04 -47.41 -5.23
CA PRO A 642 -42.02 -47.35 -3.77
C PRO A 642 -42.08 -48.74 -3.13
N PHE A 643 -41.40 -48.89 -1.99
CA PHE A 643 -41.57 -50.03 -1.08
C PHE A 643 -41.43 -49.61 0.38
N ILE A 644 -42.00 -50.42 1.27
CA ILE A 644 -42.03 -50.17 2.70
C ILE A 644 -41.09 -51.15 3.40
N ILE A 645 -40.25 -50.67 4.32
CA ILE A 645 -39.53 -51.51 5.30
C ILE A 645 -40.27 -51.42 6.64
N LYS A 646 -40.59 -52.58 7.22
CA LYS A 646 -41.24 -52.71 8.52
C LYS A 646 -40.26 -52.70 9.68
#